data_AF-A0A9N9SXM0-F1
#
_entry.id   AF-A0A9N9SXM0-F1
#
_cell.length_a   1.000
_cell.length_b   1.000
_cell.length_c   1.000
_cell.angle_alpha   90.00
_cell.angle_beta   90.00
_cell.angle_gamma   90.00
#
_symmetry.space_group_name_H-M   'P 1'
#
loop_
_entity.id
_entity.type
_entity.pdbx_description
1 polymer ?
#
loop_
_entity_poly.entity_id
_entity_poly.type
_entity_poly.pdbx_seq_one_letter_code
_entity_poly.pdbx_strand_id
1 'polypeptide(L)'
;MEEDTSTKKKAHRDRHSGRKLEKKKAKKEAQNGEVGAKERNPKAFAFNSAVRAERRFRRKEDIDTKKQHVPLVDRTPIEPPPIVVAVVGPPKVGKSTVINNLIKLFTKLPLTNINGPVTIVTSKKRRITFFECNNDVNSMIDLAKVADLVLLLCDASFGFEMEVFEFLNICQVHGMPRIMGVLTHLDLIKNSKTLKTTKKTLKHRFWTEVYPGAKLFYLSGIIHEEYLRNEIKNLGRFISVMKFRPLQWRTTHSYLIGDRYEDLTNQELIRKNPKCDRNVALYGYIRGVPLKKESYVHIAGFGDLKIHDLSFLPDPCPLPEELKKRALIEKEKLIYAPFSGVGGIVYDKDAVYMELGGSHSHTKREDETDNFVTNLISAKETLDEKLKHSELQIFTGGEKITAGDVSDSEDDTDNIQLFEKKDKKGVSSELDDELNKLRKKYVEVEEEGRVRRKVVFDDTLEHLENDDDESTDEDTEEHPNADIQLSQGKSNNEIHSKVKDILNKIESSQKKKQEDDEESENSDDDEEDGSESEGEDDEDTGMKWKDNLLEKAKDSFLDRQSTNKNLMRLVYDFQEESAESEIKNEDDDEDNEIGGLFKKVSKQQHELKLNKDVMNLTESSLMLPWNAVMKDWTESDNKELIINCFVTGKWKDSEDANELLKLDDAADLSDDSEVFGDFEDLETGEKHTGDSSKPQQVKGEKRKRENLEQDNKEDPQALAEKKKKLKEKFDAEYDSQEKLSYYDELKLSADKQAQLNKTVFENMPDDIRVQIEGYRPGMYVRMEFQSVPSEFIEHFDPTYPLVIGALNMGEENVGFVNVKIKKHRWYKKILKTNDPLIISLGWRRFQTIPLYSKAGR
;
A
#
# COMPACT_ATOMS: atom_id res chain seq x y z
N MET A 1 102.17 -62.19 -11.56
CA MET A 1 102.02 -62.37 -13.02
C MET A 1 100.54 -62.55 -13.28
N GLU A 2 99.84 -61.56 -13.84
CA GLU A 2 100.27 -60.20 -14.22
C GLU A 2 99.20 -59.19 -13.77
N GLU A 3 99.55 -57.91 -13.78
CA GLU A 3 98.60 -56.82 -13.51
C GLU A 3 97.81 -56.52 -14.79
N ASP A 4 96.52 -56.20 -14.66
CA ASP A 4 95.91 -55.28 -15.62
C ASP A 4 94.80 -54.45 -14.98
N THR A 5 94.80 -53.14 -15.22
CA THR A 5 94.02 -52.16 -14.45
C THR A 5 92.82 -51.65 -15.25
N SER A 6 91.70 -52.37 -15.20
CA SER A 6 90.46 -51.99 -15.90
C SER A 6 89.84 -50.69 -15.33
N THR A 7 90.25 -49.54 -15.88
CA THR A 7 89.81 -48.21 -15.43
C THR A 7 88.35 -47.93 -15.81
N LYS A 8 87.43 -48.13 -14.84
CA LYS A 8 86.01 -47.78 -14.99
C LYS A 8 85.83 -46.26 -15.19
N LYS A 9 85.79 -45.81 -16.44
CA LYS A 9 85.36 -44.45 -16.81
C LYS A 9 83.94 -44.22 -16.28
N LYS A 10 83.73 -43.13 -15.53
CA LYS A 10 82.40 -42.75 -15.05
C LYS A 10 81.49 -42.45 -16.24
N ALA A 11 80.29 -43.04 -16.27
CA ALA A 11 79.27 -42.67 -17.25
C ALA A 11 78.95 -41.17 -17.10
N HIS A 12 78.97 -40.43 -18.21
CA HIS A 12 78.55 -39.05 -18.21
C HIS A 12 77.02 -39.02 -18.06
N ARG A 13 76.51 -38.28 -17.07
CA ARG A 13 75.06 -38.13 -16.88
C ARG A 13 74.49 -37.33 -18.05
N ASP A 14 73.48 -37.85 -18.72
CA ASP A 14 72.84 -37.14 -19.83
C ASP A 14 72.32 -35.77 -19.40
N ARG A 15 72.29 -34.85 -20.36
CA ARG A 15 71.76 -33.50 -20.16
C ARG A 15 70.24 -33.58 -19.99
N HIS A 16 69.82 -33.83 -18.74
CA HIS A 16 68.42 -33.78 -18.29
C HIS A 16 67.66 -32.66 -19.00
N SER A 17 66.60 -33.03 -19.72
CA SER A 17 65.68 -32.18 -20.49
C SER A 17 64.80 -31.30 -19.59
N GLY A 18 65.42 -30.62 -18.63
CA GLY A 18 64.73 -29.95 -17.54
C GLY A 18 63.88 -28.76 -18.01
N ARG A 19 62.93 -28.39 -17.14
CA ARG A 19 61.93 -27.29 -17.20
C ARG A 19 62.32 -25.93 -17.83
N LYS A 20 63.58 -25.68 -18.17
CA LYS A 20 64.02 -24.53 -18.99
C LYS A 20 63.82 -24.76 -20.49
N LEU A 21 63.84 -26.01 -20.97
CA LEU A 21 63.70 -26.34 -22.39
C LEU A 21 62.22 -26.44 -22.80
N GLU A 22 61.39 -27.08 -21.97
CA GLU A 22 59.92 -27.05 -22.06
C GLU A 22 59.40 -25.60 -22.09
N LYS A 23 59.85 -24.76 -21.15
CA LYS A 23 59.56 -23.31 -21.10
C LYS A 23 60.19 -22.48 -22.23
N LYS A 24 60.90 -23.12 -23.18
CA LYS A 24 61.32 -22.53 -24.45
C LYS A 24 60.49 -23.02 -25.64
N LYS A 25 59.93 -24.24 -25.61
CA LYS A 25 58.94 -24.73 -26.59
C LYS A 25 57.58 -24.02 -26.42
N ALA A 26 56.99 -24.11 -25.22
CA ALA A 26 55.74 -23.42 -24.85
C ALA A 26 55.76 -21.89 -25.06
N LYS A 27 56.96 -21.30 -25.16
CA LYS A 27 57.16 -19.87 -25.43
C LYS A 27 57.20 -19.49 -26.92
N LYS A 28 57.28 -20.48 -27.82
CA LYS A 28 57.16 -20.33 -29.27
C LYS A 28 55.74 -20.61 -29.74
N GLU A 29 55.10 -21.65 -29.19
CA GLU A 29 53.71 -22.00 -29.50
C GLU A 29 52.76 -20.82 -29.16
N ALA A 30 52.91 -20.23 -27.97
CA ALA A 30 52.10 -19.09 -27.50
C ALA A 30 52.41 -17.72 -28.16
N GLN A 31 52.88 -17.68 -29.42
CA GLN A 31 53.07 -16.44 -30.19
C GLN A 31 52.10 -16.25 -31.37
N ASN A 32 51.40 -17.30 -31.83
CA ASN A 32 50.70 -17.31 -33.12
C ASN A 32 49.16 -17.49 -33.03
N GLY A 33 48.51 -17.12 -31.92
CA GLY A 33 47.06 -17.19 -31.78
C GLY A 33 46.52 -16.30 -30.65
N GLU A 34 45.19 -16.21 -30.51
CA GLU A 34 44.56 -15.54 -29.36
C GLU A 34 44.62 -16.41 -28.10
N VAL A 35 45.81 -16.40 -27.49
CA VAL A 35 46.19 -17.28 -26.38
C VAL A 35 45.26 -17.12 -25.16
N GLY A 36 44.67 -18.24 -24.74
CA GLY A 36 43.77 -18.34 -23.59
C GLY A 36 44.44 -18.04 -22.24
N ALA A 37 43.65 -17.71 -21.22
CA ALA A 37 44.15 -17.11 -19.98
C ALA A 37 45.19 -17.95 -19.20
N LYS A 38 45.23 -19.28 -19.37
CA LYS A 38 46.21 -20.19 -18.73
C LYS A 38 47.61 -20.13 -19.35
N GLU A 39 47.70 -19.80 -20.64
CA GLU A 39 48.95 -19.81 -21.42
C GLU A 39 49.60 -18.42 -21.51
N ARG A 40 48.84 -17.37 -21.23
CA ARG A 40 49.34 -15.99 -21.11
C ARG A 40 50.44 -15.91 -20.05
N ASN A 41 51.61 -15.38 -20.41
CA ASN A 41 52.79 -15.29 -19.54
C ASN A 41 52.49 -14.55 -18.22
N PRO A 42 52.43 -15.24 -17.05
CA PRO A 42 52.02 -14.61 -15.79
C PRO A 42 53.03 -13.59 -15.24
N LYS A 43 54.25 -13.52 -15.80
CA LYS A 43 55.21 -12.46 -15.48
C LYS A 43 54.94 -11.14 -16.19
N ALA A 44 54.18 -11.15 -17.30
CA ALA A 44 53.77 -9.93 -17.99
C ALA A 44 52.57 -9.27 -17.29
N PHE A 45 51.70 -10.06 -16.67
CA PHE A 45 50.52 -9.61 -15.92
C PHE A 45 50.79 -9.43 -14.42
N ALA A 46 52.06 -9.20 -14.04
CA ALA A 46 52.44 -8.91 -12.66
C ALA A 46 52.15 -7.45 -12.29
N PHE A 47 51.71 -7.21 -11.05
CA PHE A 47 51.47 -5.85 -10.54
C PHE A 47 52.78 -5.06 -10.33
N ASN A 48 52.78 -3.75 -10.64
CA ASN A 48 53.93 -2.87 -10.46
C ASN A 48 54.37 -2.68 -8.99
N SER A 49 53.56 -3.09 -8.00
CA SER A 49 53.92 -3.03 -6.58
C SER A 49 53.09 -4.00 -5.74
N ALA A 50 53.73 -5.07 -5.25
CA ALA A 50 53.11 -6.08 -4.39
C ALA A 50 52.47 -5.45 -3.13
N VAL A 51 53.27 -4.69 -2.37
CA VAL A 51 52.85 -4.08 -1.10
C VAL A 51 51.70 -3.09 -1.28
N ARG A 52 51.62 -2.38 -2.42
CA ARG A 52 50.49 -1.49 -2.73
C ARG A 52 49.24 -2.25 -3.15
N ALA A 53 49.39 -3.37 -3.86
CA ALA A 53 48.28 -4.25 -4.22
C ALA A 53 47.71 -4.95 -2.97
N GLU A 54 48.56 -5.56 -2.16
CA GLU A 54 48.24 -6.22 -0.88
C GLU A 54 47.48 -5.29 0.09
N ARG A 55 47.98 -4.07 0.32
CA ARG A 55 47.30 -3.07 1.16
C ARG A 55 45.94 -2.63 0.60
N ARG A 56 45.79 -2.57 -0.73
CA ARG A 56 44.50 -2.27 -1.39
C ARG A 56 43.53 -3.44 -1.28
N PHE A 57 44.02 -4.66 -1.44
CA PHE A 57 43.25 -5.90 -1.36
C PHE A 57 42.70 -6.09 0.06
N ARG A 58 43.57 -6.12 1.08
CA ARG A 58 43.13 -6.17 2.49
C ARG A 58 42.16 -5.05 2.84
N ARG A 59 42.42 -3.81 2.39
CA ARG A 59 41.48 -2.69 2.64
C ARG A 59 40.14 -2.86 1.92
N LYS A 60 40.09 -3.53 0.76
CA LYS A 60 38.85 -3.87 0.06
C LYS A 60 38.07 -4.92 0.87
N GLU A 61 38.73 -6.01 1.25
CA GLU A 61 38.13 -7.06 2.10
C GLU A 61 37.63 -6.50 3.43
N ASP A 62 38.42 -5.65 4.09
CA ASP A 62 38.05 -4.89 5.29
C ASP A 62 36.82 -3.99 5.10
N ILE A 63 36.53 -3.54 3.88
CA ILE A 63 35.37 -2.70 3.59
C ILE A 63 34.17 -3.56 3.22
N ASP A 64 34.36 -4.61 2.44
CA ASP A 64 33.29 -5.47 1.94
C ASP A 64 32.74 -6.37 3.05
N THR A 65 33.60 -6.93 3.92
CA THR A 65 33.18 -7.61 5.17
C THR A 65 32.42 -6.69 6.13
N LYS A 66 32.67 -5.37 6.09
CA LYS A 66 31.92 -4.37 6.89
C LYS A 66 30.60 -3.93 6.24
N LYS A 67 30.36 -4.24 4.96
CA LYS A 67 29.06 -4.09 4.29
C LYS A 67 28.15 -5.30 4.54
N GLN A 68 28.74 -6.49 4.65
CA GLN A 68 28.00 -7.73 4.95
C GLN A 68 27.28 -7.58 6.30
N HIS A 69 25.97 -7.80 6.27
CA HIS A 69 25.07 -7.70 7.41
C HIS A 69 24.16 -8.94 7.43
N VAL A 70 23.33 -9.11 8.46
CA VAL A 70 22.24 -10.08 8.39
C VAL A 70 21.24 -9.57 7.34
N PRO A 71 20.93 -10.31 6.27
CA PRO A 71 19.91 -9.92 5.31
C PRO A 71 18.55 -9.91 6.02
N LEU A 72 17.76 -8.86 5.78
CA LEU A 72 16.42 -8.68 6.32
C LEU A 72 15.50 -8.34 5.16
N VAL A 73 14.33 -8.97 5.11
CA VAL A 73 13.30 -8.66 4.11
C VAL A 73 12.82 -7.23 4.33
N ASP A 74 12.97 -6.38 3.32
CA ASP A 74 12.39 -5.04 3.34
C ASP A 74 10.90 -5.14 2.98
N ARG A 75 10.04 -4.89 3.97
CA ARG A 75 8.58 -4.92 3.84
C ARG A 75 7.98 -3.53 3.57
N THR A 76 8.79 -2.57 3.11
CA THR A 76 8.27 -1.22 2.83
C THR A 76 7.30 -1.22 1.61
N PRO A 77 6.11 -0.61 1.77
CA PRO A 77 5.12 -0.47 0.70
C PRO A 77 5.57 0.57 -0.34
N ILE A 78 4.80 0.71 -1.42
CA ILE A 78 5.02 1.75 -2.44
C ILE A 78 4.83 3.15 -1.83
N GLU A 79 3.78 3.32 -1.02
CA GLU A 79 3.53 4.53 -0.24
C GLU A 79 3.93 4.35 1.23
N PRO A 80 5.10 4.86 1.66
CA PRO A 80 5.58 4.63 3.02
C PRO A 80 4.72 5.39 4.05
N PRO A 81 4.34 4.76 5.18
CA PRO A 81 3.70 5.46 6.30
C PRO A 81 4.63 6.55 6.86
N PRO A 82 4.08 7.55 7.57
CA PRO A 82 4.89 8.62 8.10
C PRO A 82 5.86 8.11 9.16
N ILE A 83 7.13 8.45 8.92
CA ILE A 83 8.29 8.10 9.76
C ILE A 83 8.10 8.69 11.14
N VAL A 84 8.21 7.87 12.19
CA VAL A 84 7.96 8.34 13.56
C VAL A 84 9.25 8.96 14.13
N VAL A 85 9.17 10.25 14.47
CA VAL A 85 10.26 11.04 15.07
C VAL A 85 9.88 11.42 16.50
N ALA A 86 10.29 10.62 17.47
CA ALA A 86 10.10 10.93 18.88
C ALA A 86 11.13 11.97 19.35
N VAL A 87 10.65 13.02 20.02
CA VAL A 87 11.48 14.06 20.63
C VAL A 87 11.54 13.80 22.13
N VAL A 88 12.72 13.40 22.59
CA VAL A 88 12.93 12.85 23.94
C VAL A 88 14.02 13.64 24.64
N GLY A 89 13.79 14.03 25.88
CA GLY A 89 14.74 14.73 26.71
C GLY A 89 14.13 15.08 28.08
N PRO A 90 14.94 15.52 29.03
CA PRO A 90 14.50 15.76 30.40
C PRO A 90 13.53 16.96 30.51
N PRO A 91 12.92 17.21 31.69
CA PRO A 91 12.09 18.39 31.90
C PRO A 91 12.78 19.69 31.46
N LYS A 92 12.01 20.59 30.82
CA LYS A 92 12.40 21.97 30.47
C LYS A 92 13.55 22.12 29.45
N VAL A 93 14.02 21.07 28.77
CA VAL A 93 15.12 21.19 27.77
C VAL A 93 14.75 21.85 26.43
N GLY A 94 13.47 22.16 26.20
CA GLY A 94 12.98 22.74 24.94
C GLY A 94 12.46 21.73 23.91
N LYS A 95 11.80 20.64 24.34
CA LYS A 95 11.21 19.64 23.42
C LYS A 95 10.18 20.26 22.47
N SER A 96 9.15 20.89 23.03
CA SER A 96 8.05 21.54 22.28
C SER A 96 8.57 22.68 21.41
N THR A 97 9.50 23.50 21.92
CA THR A 97 10.11 24.58 21.12
C THR A 97 10.92 24.02 19.95
N VAL A 98 11.66 22.92 20.08
CA VAL A 98 12.32 22.26 18.93
C VAL A 98 11.31 21.75 17.90
N ILE A 99 10.19 21.16 18.33
CA ILE A 99 9.12 20.68 17.43
C ILE A 99 8.48 21.86 16.69
N ASN A 100 8.03 22.90 17.39
CA ASN A 100 7.40 24.08 16.78
C ASN A 100 8.32 24.75 15.74
N ASN A 101 9.61 24.85 16.06
CA ASN A 101 10.61 25.40 15.14
C ASN A 101 10.83 24.51 13.90
N LEU A 102 10.79 23.17 14.05
CA LEU A 102 10.86 22.24 12.92
C LEU A 102 9.60 22.28 12.05
N ILE A 103 8.41 22.33 12.65
CA ILE A 103 7.13 22.45 11.93
C ILE A 103 7.09 23.76 11.14
N LYS A 104 7.46 24.88 11.77
CA LYS A 104 7.53 26.19 11.12
C LYS A 104 8.57 26.25 9.99
N LEU A 105 9.68 25.49 10.09
CA LEU A 105 10.64 25.34 8.99
C LEU A 105 10.04 24.65 7.76
N PHE A 106 9.28 23.57 7.95
CA PHE A 106 8.74 22.76 6.85
C PHE A 106 7.47 23.36 6.25
N THR A 107 6.52 23.79 7.09
CA THR A 107 5.17 24.20 6.71
C THR A 107 4.99 25.71 6.56
N LYS A 108 5.91 26.52 7.11
CA LYS A 108 5.78 27.97 7.39
C LYS A 108 4.73 28.35 8.44
N LEU A 109 3.82 27.45 8.83
CA LEU A 109 2.79 27.72 9.83
C LEU A 109 3.38 27.57 11.25
N PRO A 110 3.11 28.50 12.19
CA PRO A 110 3.27 28.24 13.61
C PRO A 110 2.12 27.36 14.13
N LEU A 111 2.39 26.57 15.16
CA LEU A 111 1.37 26.04 16.08
C LEU A 111 1.57 26.72 17.44
N THR A 112 0.48 26.95 18.17
CA THR A 112 0.54 27.53 19.52
C THR A 112 0.86 26.45 20.54
N ASN A 113 0.06 25.38 20.60
CA ASN A 113 0.27 24.21 21.47
C ASN A 113 0.59 22.94 20.66
N ILE A 114 1.47 22.08 21.17
CA ILE A 114 1.77 20.77 20.60
C ILE A 114 1.24 19.69 21.54
N ASN A 115 0.18 19.02 21.11
CA ASN A 115 -0.41 17.87 21.79
C ASN A 115 -0.50 16.70 20.80
N GLY A 116 -0.07 15.51 21.23
CA GLY A 116 -0.14 14.28 20.43
C GLY A 116 0.76 14.26 19.19
N PRO A 117 0.42 13.43 18.18
CA PRO A 117 1.20 13.30 16.96
C PRO A 117 0.95 14.45 15.98
N VAL A 118 2.03 14.97 15.40
CA VAL A 118 1.98 16.00 14.34
C VAL A 118 2.61 15.45 13.06
N THR A 119 1.78 15.12 12.08
CA THR A 119 2.22 14.60 10.78
C THR A 119 2.37 15.72 9.75
N ILE A 120 3.54 15.79 9.10
CA ILE A 120 3.85 16.78 8.06
C ILE A 120 4.47 16.14 6.81
N VAL A 121 4.23 16.73 5.63
CA VAL A 121 4.95 16.38 4.39
C VAL A 121 6.30 17.11 4.37
N THR A 122 7.40 16.36 4.26
CA THR A 122 8.78 16.94 4.26
C THR A 122 9.51 16.77 2.93
N SER A 123 9.07 15.84 2.09
CA SER A 123 9.59 15.61 0.74
C SER A 123 8.56 14.80 -0.06
N LYS A 124 8.63 14.84 -1.40
CA LYS A 124 7.68 14.16 -2.31
C LYS A 124 7.56 12.63 -2.12
N LYS A 125 8.48 12.00 -1.38
CA LYS A 125 8.44 10.57 -1.01
C LYS A 125 8.43 10.31 0.50
N ARG A 126 8.23 11.35 1.34
CA ARG A 126 8.40 11.28 2.81
C ARG A 126 7.53 12.28 3.59
N ARG A 127 6.50 11.74 4.25
CA ARG A 127 5.85 12.34 5.42
C ARG A 127 6.51 11.88 6.72
N ILE A 128 6.39 12.69 7.77
CA ILE A 128 7.03 12.51 9.08
C ILE A 128 6.01 12.84 10.17
N THR A 129 5.87 11.97 11.16
CA THR A 129 5.11 12.24 12.40
C THR A 129 6.09 12.64 13.51
N PHE A 130 6.01 13.87 14.01
CA PHE A 130 6.66 14.25 15.27
C PHE A 130 5.78 13.85 16.45
N PHE A 131 6.39 13.44 17.56
CA PHE A 131 5.72 13.21 18.84
C PHE A 131 6.60 13.71 19.99
N GLU A 132 6.05 14.48 20.94
CA GLU A 132 6.78 14.86 22.16
C GLU A 132 6.67 13.74 23.21
N CYS A 133 7.81 13.23 23.68
CA CYS A 133 7.80 12.26 24.76
C CYS A 133 7.58 12.95 26.11
N ASN A 134 6.49 12.61 26.80
CA ASN A 134 6.33 12.88 28.23
C ASN A 134 7.49 12.28 29.06
N ASN A 135 7.74 12.83 30.24
CA ASN A 135 8.87 12.42 31.09
C ASN A 135 8.60 11.14 31.90
N ASP A 136 7.50 10.43 31.62
CA ASP A 136 7.22 9.12 32.23
C ASP A 136 7.98 8.01 31.49
N VAL A 137 8.56 7.10 32.27
CA VAL A 137 9.19 5.86 31.81
C VAL A 137 8.21 5.02 30.97
N ASN A 138 6.90 5.08 31.26
CA ASN A 138 5.88 4.40 30.46
C ASN A 138 5.84 4.93 29.00
N SER A 139 5.67 6.24 28.82
CA SER A 139 5.67 6.89 27.49
C SER A 139 7.01 6.72 26.77
N MET A 140 8.12 6.76 27.51
CA MET A 140 9.47 6.45 27.00
C MET A 140 9.58 5.02 26.46
N ILE A 141 9.00 4.02 27.14
CA ILE A 141 8.99 2.62 26.70
C ILE A 141 8.21 2.46 25.39
N ASP A 142 7.02 3.05 25.30
CA ASP A 142 6.17 2.84 24.13
C ASP A 142 6.70 3.58 22.90
N LEU A 143 7.20 4.81 23.06
CA LEU A 143 7.88 5.54 21.99
C LEU A 143 9.20 4.87 21.60
N ALA A 144 9.93 4.21 22.51
CA ALA A 144 11.12 3.43 22.14
C ALA A 144 10.78 2.21 21.26
N LYS A 145 9.64 1.53 21.52
CA LYS A 145 9.16 0.44 20.65
C LYS A 145 8.84 0.93 19.24
N VAL A 146 8.30 2.15 19.10
CA VAL A 146 7.68 2.67 17.86
C VAL A 146 8.56 3.62 17.03
N ALA A 147 9.38 4.48 17.64
CA ALA A 147 10.07 5.59 16.96
C ALA A 147 11.21 5.15 16.03
N ASP A 148 11.19 5.58 14.76
CA ASP A 148 12.24 5.29 13.76
C ASP A 148 13.45 6.21 13.92
N LEU A 149 13.19 7.46 14.29
CA LEU A 149 14.16 8.46 14.70
C LEU A 149 13.86 8.93 16.12
N VAL A 150 14.90 9.07 16.93
CA VAL A 150 14.87 9.80 18.19
C VAL A 150 15.70 11.06 18.04
N LEU A 151 15.08 12.21 18.32
CA LEU A 151 15.79 13.46 18.62
C LEU A 151 16.00 13.52 20.13
N LEU A 152 17.23 13.22 20.57
CA LEU A 152 17.60 13.15 21.97
C LEU A 152 18.15 14.52 22.41
N LEU A 153 17.33 15.30 23.11
CA LEU A 153 17.70 16.60 23.64
C LEU A 153 18.48 16.43 24.96
N CYS A 154 19.56 17.17 25.10
CA CYS A 154 20.31 17.28 26.36
C CYS A 154 20.66 18.75 26.62
N ASP A 155 20.49 19.20 27.86
CA ASP A 155 20.97 20.51 28.30
C ASP A 155 22.51 20.53 28.29
N ALA A 156 23.13 21.52 27.63
CA ALA A 156 24.58 21.66 27.63
C ALA A 156 25.16 22.25 28.92
N SER A 157 24.33 22.95 29.71
CA SER A 157 24.69 23.60 30.96
C SER A 157 24.68 22.62 32.14
N PHE A 158 23.62 21.80 32.29
CA PHE A 158 23.55 20.71 33.27
C PHE A 158 24.27 19.44 32.80
N GLY A 159 24.12 19.06 31.54
CA GLY A 159 24.73 17.88 30.93
C GLY A 159 23.75 16.71 30.72
N PHE A 160 24.20 15.49 31.02
CA PHE A 160 23.38 14.29 30.82
C PHE A 160 22.65 13.88 32.10
N GLU A 161 21.32 13.89 32.05
CA GLU A 161 20.43 13.46 33.13
C GLU A 161 20.12 11.96 33.10
N MET A 162 19.51 11.45 34.18
CA MET A 162 19.17 10.03 34.31
C MET A 162 18.12 9.57 33.29
N GLU A 163 17.08 10.36 33.02
CA GLU A 163 16.03 10.08 32.04
C GLU A 163 16.61 9.78 30.65
N VAL A 164 17.59 10.58 30.21
CA VAL A 164 18.31 10.38 28.94
C VAL A 164 19.02 9.03 28.90
N PHE A 165 19.63 8.62 30.01
CA PHE A 165 20.29 7.33 30.11
C PHE A 165 19.31 6.17 30.19
N GLU A 166 18.18 6.33 30.88
CA GLU A 166 17.15 5.31 31.00
C GLU A 166 16.50 5.05 29.65
N PHE A 167 16.08 6.08 28.93
CA PHE A 167 15.59 5.99 27.55
C PHE A 167 16.60 5.31 26.60
N LEU A 168 17.89 5.69 26.68
CA LEU A 168 18.93 5.05 25.87
C LEU A 168 19.09 3.55 26.16
N ASN A 169 19.05 3.13 27.43
CA ASN A 169 19.12 1.71 27.78
C ASN A 169 17.84 0.96 27.37
N ILE A 170 16.65 1.58 27.45
CA ILE A 170 15.37 1.03 26.97
C ILE A 170 15.44 0.78 25.45
N CYS A 171 15.93 1.75 24.67
CA CYS A 171 16.17 1.58 23.23
C CYS A 171 17.18 0.48 22.91
N GLN A 172 18.26 0.33 23.69
CA GLN A 172 19.22 -0.75 23.51
C GLN A 172 18.60 -2.16 23.71
N VAL A 173 17.54 -2.27 24.52
CA VAL A 173 16.85 -3.55 24.79
C VAL A 173 15.74 -3.85 23.78
N HIS A 174 14.86 -2.89 23.47
CA HIS A 174 13.76 -3.10 22.52
C HIS A 174 14.21 -3.07 21.04
N GLY A 175 15.36 -2.48 20.74
CA GLY A 175 15.96 -2.45 19.40
C GLY A 175 16.34 -1.03 19.00
N MET A 176 17.65 -0.75 18.96
CA MET A 176 18.16 0.62 18.85
C MET A 176 17.70 1.32 17.55
N PRO A 177 16.89 2.39 17.63
CA PRO A 177 16.45 3.16 16.47
C PRO A 177 17.58 4.07 15.96
N ARG A 178 17.31 4.92 14.96
CA ARG A 178 18.25 6.01 14.65
C ARG A 178 18.17 7.07 15.74
N ILE A 179 19.30 7.52 16.26
CA ILE A 179 19.37 8.57 17.29
C ILE A 179 20.22 9.73 16.77
N MET A 180 19.68 10.95 16.87
CA MET A 180 20.41 12.21 16.74
C MET A 180 20.40 12.93 18.08
N GLY A 181 21.56 13.36 18.57
CA GLY A 181 21.62 14.21 19.75
C GLY A 181 21.42 15.68 19.39
N VAL A 182 20.78 16.45 20.25
CA VAL A 182 20.63 17.90 20.15
C VAL A 182 21.05 18.52 21.48
N LEU A 183 22.08 19.35 21.50
CA LEU A 183 22.43 20.15 22.68
C LEU A 183 21.72 21.50 22.65
N THR A 184 20.94 21.79 23.69
CA THR A 184 20.30 23.09 23.95
C THR A 184 21.03 23.88 25.05
N HIS A 185 20.58 25.09 25.36
CA HIS A 185 21.07 25.93 26.48
C HIS A 185 22.58 26.23 26.44
N LEU A 186 23.09 26.53 25.25
CA LEU A 186 24.50 26.86 25.02
C LEU A 186 24.82 28.34 25.28
N ASP A 187 23.81 29.19 25.19
CA ASP A 187 23.77 30.61 25.57
C ASP A 187 24.06 30.85 27.06
N LEU A 188 23.61 29.95 27.95
CA LEU A 188 23.93 29.97 29.38
C LEU A 188 25.45 29.93 29.64
N ILE A 189 26.24 29.29 28.76
CA ILE A 189 27.69 29.11 28.92
C ILE A 189 28.47 30.29 28.32
N LYS A 190 28.43 31.44 29.01
CA LYS A 190 29.05 32.72 28.59
C LYS A 190 30.54 32.65 28.21
N ASN A 191 31.30 31.68 28.73
CA ASN A 191 32.74 31.54 28.45
C ASN A 191 33.00 30.58 27.27
N SER A 192 33.56 31.12 26.19
CA SER A 192 33.82 30.39 24.95
C SER A 192 34.87 29.27 25.07
N LYS A 193 35.74 29.30 26.09
CA LYS A 193 36.68 28.19 26.38
C LYS A 193 35.97 27.02 27.04
N THR A 194 35.13 27.26 28.05
CA THR A 194 34.36 26.19 28.71
C THR A 194 33.29 25.61 27.79
N LEU A 195 32.61 26.43 26.98
CA LEU A 195 31.69 25.95 25.95
C LEU A 195 32.38 25.03 24.92
N LYS A 196 33.66 25.25 24.61
CA LYS A 196 34.44 24.36 23.73
C LYS A 196 34.88 23.06 24.43
N THR A 197 35.07 23.05 25.75
CA THR A 197 35.37 21.80 26.49
C THR A 197 34.11 21.00 26.79
N THR A 198 33.02 21.62 27.26
CA THR A 198 31.74 20.91 27.51
C THR A 198 31.21 20.27 26.22
N LYS A 199 31.17 20.99 25.09
CA LYS A 199 30.78 20.41 23.78
C LYS A 199 31.65 19.20 23.38
N LYS A 200 32.94 19.17 23.73
CA LYS A 200 33.81 18.00 23.50
C LYS A 200 33.50 16.85 24.45
N THR A 201 33.37 17.12 25.75
CA THR A 201 33.09 16.11 26.78
C THR A 201 31.72 15.45 26.57
N LEU A 202 30.67 16.24 26.34
CA LEU A 202 29.31 15.74 26.07
C LEU A 202 29.28 14.92 24.77
N LYS A 203 29.95 15.39 23.71
CA LYS A 203 30.09 14.64 22.44
C LYS A 203 30.82 13.30 22.62
N HIS A 204 31.88 13.26 23.42
CA HIS A 204 32.59 11.99 23.69
C HIS A 204 31.71 11.03 24.50
N ARG A 205 30.97 11.52 25.50
CA ARG A 205 30.04 10.70 26.30
C ARG A 205 28.85 10.19 25.48
N PHE A 206 28.33 11.00 24.56
CA PHE A 206 27.32 10.58 23.58
C PHE A 206 27.84 9.44 22.68
N TRP A 207 29.08 9.56 22.19
CA TRP A 207 29.73 8.54 21.36
C TRP A 207 30.00 7.21 22.09
N THR A 208 30.20 7.22 23.40
CA THR A 208 30.40 5.99 24.20
C THR A 208 29.11 5.24 24.52
N GLU A 209 27.95 5.91 24.51
CA GLU A 209 26.67 5.31 24.90
C GLU A 209 25.72 5.04 23.70
N VAL A 210 25.90 5.75 22.58
CA VAL A 210 25.10 5.59 21.35
C VAL A 210 25.89 4.81 20.29
N TYR A 211 26.84 5.47 19.61
CA TYR A 211 27.90 4.83 18.82
C TYR A 211 29.02 5.83 18.45
N PRO A 212 30.26 5.37 18.21
CA PRO A 212 31.35 6.24 17.76
C PRO A 212 31.00 6.97 16.46
N GLY A 213 31.05 8.31 16.48
CA GLY A 213 30.73 9.13 15.31
C GLY A 213 29.24 9.49 15.16
N ALA A 214 28.37 9.16 16.12
CA ALA A 214 26.98 9.60 16.14
C ALA A 214 26.85 11.13 16.01
N LYS A 215 25.77 11.60 15.37
CA LYS A 215 25.55 13.02 15.07
C LYS A 215 24.99 13.75 16.29
N LEU A 216 25.61 14.88 16.62
CA LEU A 216 25.24 15.77 17.71
C LEU A 216 25.13 17.18 17.13
N PHE A 217 23.93 17.76 17.20
CA PHE A 217 23.64 19.12 16.82
C PHE A 217 23.81 20.06 18.02
N TYR A 218 23.92 21.35 17.73
CA TYR A 218 24.06 22.41 18.72
C TYR A 218 23.03 23.48 18.35
N LEU A 219 22.10 23.78 19.26
CA LEU A 219 21.20 24.91 19.16
C LEU A 219 21.73 25.99 20.11
N SER A 220 22.15 27.12 19.54
CA SER A 220 22.99 28.09 20.26
C SER A 220 22.23 28.85 21.34
N GLY A 221 21.01 29.30 21.04
CA GLY A 221 20.12 30.01 21.96
C GLY A 221 18.78 30.34 21.30
N ILE A 222 17.88 30.95 22.08
CA ILE A 222 16.50 31.27 21.67
C ILE A 222 16.38 32.80 21.44
N ILE A 223 15.69 33.20 20.37
CA ILE A 223 15.41 34.60 20.01
C ILE A 223 13.94 34.70 19.58
N HIS A 224 13.15 35.53 20.26
CA HIS A 224 11.69 35.60 20.08
C HIS A 224 11.02 34.21 20.12
N GLU A 225 11.40 33.39 21.10
CA GLU A 225 10.91 32.01 21.32
C GLU A 225 11.25 31.00 20.19
N GLU A 226 11.85 31.46 19.09
CA GLU A 226 12.41 30.66 18.01
C GLU A 226 13.89 30.30 18.25
N TYR A 227 14.30 29.11 17.80
CA TYR A 227 15.73 28.79 17.66
C TYR A 227 16.30 29.41 16.37
N LEU A 228 17.63 29.46 16.26
CA LEU A 228 18.28 30.04 15.08
C LEU A 228 17.90 29.26 13.79
N ARG A 229 17.20 29.93 12.87
CA ARG A 229 16.66 29.34 11.61
C ARG A 229 17.69 28.55 10.80
N ASN A 230 18.96 28.97 10.80
CA ASN A 230 20.04 28.24 10.13
C ASN A 230 20.42 26.91 10.82
N GLU A 231 20.33 26.84 12.14
CA GLU A 231 20.62 25.63 12.92
C GLU A 231 19.47 24.62 12.77
N ILE A 232 18.21 25.09 12.85
CA ILE A 232 17.01 24.28 12.59
C ILE A 232 17.00 23.76 11.15
N LYS A 233 17.32 24.61 10.16
CA LYS A 233 17.41 24.22 8.73
C LYS A 233 18.47 23.14 8.48
N ASN A 234 19.56 23.14 9.24
CA ASN A 234 20.56 22.07 9.20
C ASN A 234 20.02 20.77 9.82
N LEU A 235 19.37 20.83 10.98
CA LEU A 235 18.73 19.67 11.63
C LEU A 235 17.65 19.05 10.72
N GLY A 236 16.72 19.85 10.20
CA GLY A 236 15.67 19.42 9.27
C GLY A 236 16.24 18.75 8.00
N ARG A 237 17.30 19.32 7.40
CA ARG A 237 18.00 18.68 6.26
C ARG A 237 18.53 17.29 6.59
N PHE A 238 19.08 17.08 7.79
CA PHE A 238 19.57 15.77 8.19
C PHE A 238 18.43 14.77 8.47
N ILE A 239 17.30 15.23 9.03
CA ILE A 239 16.10 14.43 9.23
C ILE A 239 15.56 13.93 7.87
N SER A 240 15.28 14.84 6.93
CA SER A 240 14.68 14.52 5.63
C SER A 240 15.51 13.54 4.79
N VAL A 241 16.84 13.51 4.95
CA VAL A 241 17.77 12.67 4.17
C VAL A 241 18.06 11.30 4.83
N MET A 242 17.68 11.09 6.09
CA MET A 242 18.12 9.90 6.84
C MET A 242 17.61 8.57 6.26
N LYS A 243 18.42 7.50 6.38
CA LYS A 243 17.99 6.12 6.09
C LYS A 243 17.88 5.30 7.39
N PHE A 244 16.71 4.74 7.59
CA PHE A 244 16.38 3.85 8.70
C PHE A 244 16.90 2.43 8.43
N ARG A 245 16.84 1.58 9.44
CA ARG A 245 17.12 0.14 9.32
C ARG A 245 15.84 -0.58 9.77
N PRO A 246 15.34 -1.59 9.05
CA PRO A 246 14.23 -2.40 9.54
C PRO A 246 14.61 -3.04 10.89
N LEU A 247 13.76 -2.88 11.90
CA LEU A 247 13.86 -3.54 13.19
C LEU A 247 12.92 -4.74 13.19
N GLN A 248 13.40 -5.90 13.64
CA GLN A 248 12.69 -7.18 13.54
C GLN A 248 11.28 -7.14 14.16
N TRP A 249 11.10 -6.45 15.28
CA TRP A 249 9.78 -6.27 15.90
C TRP A 249 8.78 -5.56 14.96
N ARG A 250 9.22 -4.46 14.34
CA ARG A 250 8.41 -3.63 13.43
C ARG A 250 8.18 -4.27 12.06
N THR A 251 9.03 -5.20 11.62
CA THR A 251 8.79 -5.96 10.39
C THR A 251 7.99 -7.24 10.61
N THR A 252 7.67 -7.61 11.85
CA THR A 252 6.89 -8.82 12.19
C THR A 252 5.49 -8.52 12.73
N HIS A 253 5.26 -7.35 13.33
CA HIS A 253 3.97 -6.94 13.88
C HIS A 253 3.40 -5.75 13.12
N SER A 254 2.07 -5.71 12.98
CA SER A 254 1.32 -4.51 12.60
C SER A 254 1.20 -3.59 13.82
N TYR A 255 1.33 -2.29 13.62
CA TYR A 255 1.09 -1.30 14.67
C TYR A 255 0.62 0.04 14.10
N LEU A 256 -0.01 0.84 14.95
CA LEU A 256 -0.58 2.13 14.64
C LEU A 256 -0.30 3.10 15.80
N ILE A 257 -0.22 4.39 15.49
CA ILE A 257 -0.28 5.47 16.48
C ILE A 257 -1.65 6.10 16.31
N GLY A 258 -2.40 6.23 17.41
CA GLY A 258 -3.66 6.96 17.42
C GLY A 258 -3.41 8.43 17.15
N ASP A 259 -3.75 8.87 15.93
CA ASP A 259 -3.65 10.26 15.48
C ASP A 259 -4.90 11.06 15.90
N ARG A 260 -6.09 10.44 15.95
CA ARG A 260 -7.38 11.00 16.43
C ARG A 260 -8.16 9.94 17.21
N TYR A 261 -8.96 10.34 18.20
CA TYR A 261 -9.93 9.50 18.90
C TYR A 261 -11.34 10.13 18.84
N GLU A 262 -12.38 9.31 18.93
CA GLU A 262 -13.79 9.72 19.03
C GLU A 262 -14.58 8.76 19.92
N ASP A 263 -15.52 9.28 20.71
CA ASP A 263 -16.54 8.49 21.41
C ASP A 263 -17.79 8.41 20.51
N LEU A 264 -18.19 7.19 20.14
CA LEU A 264 -19.37 6.90 19.30
C LEU A 264 -20.62 6.58 20.15
N THR A 265 -20.51 6.65 21.47
CA THR A 265 -21.58 6.20 22.38
C THR A 265 -22.74 7.17 22.40
N ASN A 266 -23.97 6.64 22.28
CA ASN A 266 -25.19 7.46 22.33
C ASN A 266 -25.27 8.24 23.66
N GLN A 267 -25.41 9.57 23.56
CA GLN A 267 -25.49 10.48 24.71
C GLN A 267 -26.65 10.16 25.66
N GLU A 268 -27.72 9.49 25.22
CA GLU A 268 -28.74 8.98 26.14
C GLU A 268 -28.22 7.92 27.11
N LEU A 269 -27.36 7.01 26.63
CA LEU A 269 -26.78 5.96 27.47
C LEU A 269 -25.83 6.58 28.50
N ILE A 270 -25.02 7.54 28.08
CA ILE A 270 -24.14 8.34 28.96
C ILE A 270 -24.96 9.10 30.01
N ARG A 271 -26.10 9.71 29.62
CA ARG A 271 -27.00 10.43 30.54
C ARG A 271 -27.69 9.49 31.53
N LYS A 272 -28.02 8.25 31.13
CA LYS A 272 -28.62 7.22 31.99
C LYS A 272 -27.60 6.63 32.97
N ASN A 273 -26.41 6.28 32.47
CA ASN A 273 -25.29 5.72 33.20
C ASN A 273 -23.96 6.35 32.72
N PRO A 274 -23.33 7.30 33.45
CA PRO A 274 -22.10 7.95 32.98
C PRO A 274 -20.93 6.97 32.87
N LYS A 275 -20.88 5.98 33.78
CA LYS A 275 -19.96 4.84 33.82
C LYS A 275 -20.38 3.66 32.92
N CYS A 276 -21.17 3.91 31.87
CA CYS A 276 -21.41 2.90 30.85
C CYS A 276 -20.12 2.63 30.07
N ASP A 277 -19.87 1.38 29.71
CA ASP A 277 -18.86 1.04 28.70
C ASP A 277 -19.23 1.68 27.36
N ARG A 278 -18.21 2.02 26.57
CA ARG A 278 -18.33 2.93 25.43
C ARG A 278 -17.77 2.33 24.15
N ASN A 279 -18.25 2.85 23.03
CA ASN A 279 -17.76 2.51 21.70
C ASN A 279 -16.83 3.63 21.23
N VAL A 280 -15.60 3.28 20.84
CA VAL A 280 -14.53 4.26 20.54
C VAL A 280 -13.98 4.01 19.15
N ALA A 281 -13.89 5.06 18.33
CA ALA A 281 -13.13 5.04 17.08
C ALA A 281 -11.73 5.65 17.30
N LEU A 282 -10.70 4.89 16.93
CA LEU A 282 -9.30 5.34 16.94
C LEU A 282 -8.78 5.36 15.51
N TYR A 283 -8.20 6.50 15.10
CA TYR A 283 -7.76 6.74 13.73
C TYR A 283 -6.25 6.81 13.66
N GLY A 284 -5.63 6.30 12.61
CA GLY A 284 -4.20 6.53 12.36
C GLY A 284 -3.61 5.82 11.15
N TYR A 285 -2.32 6.04 10.90
CA TYR A 285 -1.58 5.31 9.87
C TYR A 285 -1.11 3.93 10.35
N ILE A 286 -1.40 2.89 9.56
CA ILE A 286 -0.84 1.54 9.76
C ILE A 286 0.65 1.52 9.41
N ARG A 287 1.43 0.84 10.25
CA ARG A 287 2.88 0.70 10.17
C ARG A 287 3.28 -0.76 10.41
N GLY A 288 4.41 -1.18 9.84
CA GLY A 288 4.91 -2.56 9.96
C GLY A 288 4.31 -3.52 8.92
N VAL A 289 3.61 -4.55 9.37
CA VAL A 289 2.95 -5.58 8.53
C VAL A 289 1.50 -5.17 8.22
N PRO A 290 0.89 -5.55 7.08
CA PRO A 290 -0.54 -5.34 6.85
C PRO A 290 -1.42 -5.89 7.99
N LEU A 291 -2.44 -5.14 8.38
CA LEU A 291 -3.34 -5.48 9.50
C LEU A 291 -4.55 -6.29 9.00
N LYS A 292 -5.05 -7.23 9.80
CA LYS A 292 -6.28 -7.99 9.50
C LYS A 292 -7.49 -7.39 10.20
N LYS A 293 -8.69 -7.52 9.60
CA LYS A 293 -9.95 -7.00 10.17
C LYS A 293 -10.17 -7.42 11.63
N GLU A 294 -10.11 -8.71 11.92
CA GLU A 294 -10.47 -9.28 13.23
C GLU A 294 -9.26 -9.63 14.12
N SER A 295 -8.11 -8.96 13.96
CA SER A 295 -6.96 -9.22 14.86
C SER A 295 -7.21 -8.73 16.29
N TYR A 296 -6.70 -9.46 17.29
CA TYR A 296 -6.52 -8.91 18.64
C TYR A 296 -5.42 -7.85 18.67
N VAL A 297 -5.61 -6.84 19.51
CA VAL A 297 -4.81 -5.61 19.55
C VAL A 297 -4.57 -5.21 21.00
N HIS A 298 -3.31 -4.93 21.36
CA HIS A 298 -2.96 -4.31 22.63
C HIS A 298 -2.87 -2.79 22.48
N ILE A 299 -3.70 -2.05 23.21
CA ILE A 299 -3.56 -0.60 23.40
C ILE A 299 -2.67 -0.37 24.62
N ALA A 300 -1.51 0.25 24.40
CA ALA A 300 -0.44 0.32 25.38
C ALA A 300 -0.85 1.10 26.66
N GLY A 301 -1.00 0.38 27.77
CA GLY A 301 -1.44 0.95 29.06
C GLY A 301 -2.95 0.87 29.32
N PHE A 302 -3.74 0.46 28.33
CA PHE A 302 -5.15 0.13 28.49
C PHE A 302 -5.34 -1.39 28.69
N GLY A 303 -4.96 -2.20 27.69
CA GLY A 303 -5.26 -3.63 27.69
C GLY A 303 -5.35 -4.23 26.29
N ASP A 304 -5.79 -5.49 26.23
CA ASP A 304 -6.04 -6.21 24.99
C ASP A 304 -7.53 -6.05 24.58
N LEU A 305 -7.78 -5.76 23.30
CA LEU A 305 -9.11 -5.65 22.70
C LEU A 305 -9.17 -6.45 21.39
N LYS A 306 -10.37 -6.86 20.97
CA LYS A 306 -10.64 -7.25 19.59
C LYS A 306 -11.12 -6.01 18.81
N ILE A 307 -10.71 -5.86 17.56
CA ILE A 307 -11.28 -4.88 16.64
C ILE A 307 -12.74 -5.28 16.34
N HIS A 308 -13.67 -4.31 16.34
CA HIS A 308 -15.06 -4.50 15.90
C HIS A 308 -15.20 -4.24 14.39
N ASP A 309 -14.86 -3.02 13.93
CA ASP A 309 -14.77 -2.65 12.52
C ASP A 309 -13.39 -2.04 12.20
N LEU A 310 -12.98 -2.18 10.94
CA LEU A 310 -11.76 -1.60 10.40
C LEU A 310 -12.07 -0.96 9.04
N SER A 311 -12.19 0.37 9.00
CA SER A 311 -12.55 1.12 7.79
C SER A 311 -11.36 1.95 7.30
N PHE A 312 -10.92 1.78 6.05
CA PHE A 312 -9.87 2.62 5.47
C PHE A 312 -10.43 3.98 5.02
N LEU A 313 -9.59 5.01 5.04
CA LEU A 313 -9.97 6.39 4.76
C LEU A 313 -8.98 7.05 3.80
N PRO A 314 -9.40 8.10 3.07
CA PRO A 314 -8.48 8.92 2.31
C PRO A 314 -7.42 9.53 3.22
N ASP A 315 -6.21 9.64 2.68
CA ASP A 315 -5.02 10.08 3.40
C ASP A 315 -5.11 11.58 3.76
N PRO A 316 -4.94 11.99 5.04
CA PRO A 316 -4.96 13.39 5.41
C PRO A 316 -3.66 14.15 5.09
N CYS A 317 -2.57 13.46 4.73
CA CYS A 317 -1.31 14.05 4.27
C CYS A 317 -0.74 13.24 3.09
N PRO A 318 -1.40 13.26 1.91
CA PRO A 318 -0.98 12.52 0.73
C PRO A 318 0.39 12.96 0.21
N LEU A 319 1.09 12.06 -0.49
CA LEU A 319 2.38 12.36 -1.11
C LEU A 319 2.19 12.98 -2.51
N PRO A 320 2.89 14.07 -2.86
CA PRO A 320 2.76 14.68 -4.20
C PRO A 320 3.23 13.78 -5.34
N GLU A 321 2.31 13.36 -6.19
CA GLU A 321 2.53 12.50 -7.37
C GLU A 321 3.46 13.13 -8.42
N GLU A 322 3.38 14.45 -8.64
CA GLU A 322 4.16 15.15 -9.66
C GLU A 322 5.67 15.25 -9.30
N LEU A 323 6.43 14.20 -9.62
CA LEU A 323 7.87 14.12 -9.38
C LEU A 323 8.73 15.03 -10.27
N LYS A 324 8.14 15.79 -11.20
CA LYS A 324 8.84 16.60 -12.24
C LYS A 324 9.79 17.67 -11.65
N LYS A 325 9.50 18.23 -10.47
CA LYS A 325 10.32 19.27 -9.81
C LYS A 325 10.98 18.74 -8.54
N ARG A 326 12.29 19.05 -8.35
CA ARG A 326 13.08 18.63 -7.17
C ARG A 326 12.70 19.33 -5.86
N ALA A 327 12.05 20.49 -5.93
CA ALA A 327 11.58 21.24 -4.77
C ALA A 327 10.11 20.90 -4.47
N LEU A 328 9.74 21.02 -3.19
CA LEU A 328 8.36 20.89 -2.72
C LEU A 328 7.64 22.25 -2.88
N ILE A 329 6.47 22.25 -3.51
CA ILE A 329 5.63 23.44 -3.75
C ILE A 329 4.99 23.88 -2.41
N GLU A 330 4.58 25.14 -2.29
CA GLU A 330 3.94 25.65 -1.07
C GLU A 330 2.65 24.89 -0.72
N LYS A 331 1.79 24.62 -1.72
CA LYS A 331 0.56 23.81 -1.58
C LYS A 331 0.81 22.34 -1.18
N GLU A 332 2.01 21.82 -1.41
CA GLU A 332 2.40 20.44 -1.07
C GLU A 332 2.85 20.28 0.40
N LYS A 333 2.92 21.38 1.18
CA LYS A 333 3.42 21.41 2.57
C LYS A 333 2.29 21.16 3.58
N LEU A 334 1.59 20.04 3.41
CA LEU A 334 0.48 19.67 4.26
C LEU A 334 0.92 19.34 5.70
N ILE A 335 0.04 19.65 6.64
CA ILE A 335 0.14 19.36 8.07
C ILE A 335 -1.17 18.78 8.58
N TYR A 336 -1.07 17.72 9.37
CA TYR A 336 -2.18 17.08 10.06
C TYR A 336 -1.83 16.87 11.53
N ALA A 337 -2.55 17.54 12.41
CA ALA A 337 -2.27 17.56 13.85
C ALA A 337 -3.56 17.90 14.65
N PRO A 338 -4.52 16.97 14.77
CA PRO A 338 -5.88 17.27 15.22
C PRO A 338 -5.95 17.88 16.64
N PHE A 339 -5.08 17.45 17.56
CA PHE A 339 -5.04 17.99 18.93
C PHE A 339 -4.17 19.26 19.09
N SER A 340 -3.41 19.67 18.06
CA SER A 340 -2.40 20.75 18.14
C SER A 340 -2.81 22.08 17.48
N GLY A 341 -4.11 22.31 17.27
CA GLY A 341 -4.60 23.66 16.92
C GLY A 341 -4.16 24.21 15.56
N VAL A 342 -4.22 23.41 14.49
CA VAL A 342 -3.79 23.85 13.15
C VAL A 342 -4.57 25.10 12.72
N GLY A 343 -3.85 26.19 12.45
CA GLY A 343 -4.46 27.48 12.07
C GLY A 343 -5.16 28.23 13.22
N GLY A 344 -4.92 27.85 14.49
CA GLY A 344 -5.59 28.41 15.66
C GLY A 344 -6.90 27.70 16.02
N ILE A 345 -7.28 26.63 15.31
CA ILE A 345 -8.51 25.87 15.56
C ILE A 345 -8.17 24.59 16.33
N VAL A 346 -8.35 24.61 17.66
CA VAL A 346 -8.17 23.43 18.53
C VAL A 346 -9.50 22.70 18.64
N TYR A 347 -9.50 21.42 18.27
CA TYR A 347 -10.64 20.53 18.47
C TYR A 347 -10.51 19.82 19.83
N ASP A 348 -11.50 20.02 20.68
CA ASP A 348 -11.79 19.19 21.86
C ASP A 348 -13.11 18.44 21.63
N LYS A 349 -13.43 17.44 22.47
CA LYS A 349 -14.51 16.45 22.26
C LYS A 349 -15.81 17.03 21.75
N ASP A 350 -16.33 18.02 22.48
CA ASP A 350 -17.63 18.64 22.27
C ASP A 350 -17.51 20.15 21.89
N ALA A 351 -16.29 20.66 21.70
CA ALA A 351 -16.01 22.08 21.58
C ALA A 351 -14.85 22.40 20.62
N VAL A 352 -15.05 23.42 19.78
CA VAL A 352 -14.00 23.93 18.88
C VAL A 352 -13.53 25.29 19.39
N TYR A 353 -12.31 25.35 19.91
CA TYR A 353 -11.69 26.57 20.39
C TYR A 353 -10.96 27.27 19.24
N MET A 354 -11.40 28.48 18.88
CA MET A 354 -10.79 29.29 17.81
C MET A 354 -9.97 30.44 18.41
N GLU A 355 -8.64 30.31 18.35
CA GLU A 355 -7.68 31.33 18.77
C GLU A 355 -7.54 32.38 17.67
N LEU A 356 -8.33 33.45 17.78
CA LEU A 356 -8.29 34.61 16.87
C LEU A 356 -6.95 35.35 16.98
N GLY A 357 -5.99 34.97 16.13
CA GLY A 357 -4.63 35.50 16.08
C GLY A 357 -4.58 37.03 16.17
N GLY A 358 -3.79 37.54 17.11
CA GLY A 358 -3.94 38.89 17.68
C GLY A 358 -4.00 40.04 16.67
N SER A 359 -5.21 40.61 16.53
CA SER A 359 -5.44 42.01 16.11
C SER A 359 -6.75 42.53 16.72
N HIS A 360 -7.83 41.74 16.67
CA HIS A 360 -9.11 42.08 17.30
C HIS A 360 -9.06 42.13 18.84
N SER A 361 -8.12 41.41 19.47
CA SER A 361 -8.01 41.33 20.94
C SER A 361 -7.64 42.64 21.64
N HIS A 362 -7.07 43.62 20.92
CA HIS A 362 -6.70 44.93 21.46
C HIS A 362 -7.66 46.07 21.07
N THR A 363 -8.58 45.86 20.14
CA THR A 363 -9.66 46.79 19.84
C THR A 363 -10.92 46.42 20.60
N LYS A 364 -10.94 46.76 21.90
CA LYS A 364 -12.21 47.16 22.54
C LYS A 364 -12.63 48.51 21.99
N ARG A 365 -13.07 48.53 20.74
CA ARG A 365 -13.93 49.58 20.23
C ARG A 365 -15.36 49.11 20.48
N GLU A 366 -16.17 49.97 21.06
CA GLU A 366 -17.61 49.71 21.24
C GLU A 366 -18.30 50.04 19.91
N ASP A 367 -17.89 49.34 18.84
CA ASP A 367 -18.41 49.52 17.49
C ASP A 367 -19.86 48.97 17.44
N GLU A 368 -20.77 49.70 16.79
CA GLU A 368 -22.21 49.42 16.80
C GLU A 368 -22.57 48.01 16.27
N THR A 369 -21.66 47.41 15.50
CA THR A 369 -21.74 46.03 15.00
C THR A 369 -21.75 44.98 16.11
N ASP A 370 -21.00 45.17 17.20
CA ASP A 370 -20.95 44.19 18.30
C ASP A 370 -22.24 44.22 19.12
N ASN A 371 -22.83 45.41 19.27
CA ASN A 371 -24.18 45.58 19.82
C ASN A 371 -25.24 44.95 18.91
N PHE A 372 -25.11 45.06 17.59
CA PHE A 372 -26.02 44.41 16.63
C PHE A 372 -25.91 42.87 16.70
N VAL A 373 -24.70 42.32 16.71
CA VAL A 373 -24.47 40.86 16.80
C VAL A 373 -24.95 40.30 18.14
N THR A 374 -24.72 40.98 19.27
CA THR A 374 -25.23 40.54 20.57
C THR A 374 -26.76 40.65 20.69
N ASN A 375 -27.38 41.66 20.06
CA ASN A 375 -28.84 41.76 19.95
C ASN A 375 -29.44 40.67 19.05
N LEU A 376 -28.75 40.24 17.98
CA LEU A 376 -29.15 39.09 17.18
C LEU A 376 -29.02 37.77 17.95
N ILE A 377 -27.90 37.54 18.66
CA ILE A 377 -27.67 36.31 19.44
C ILE A 377 -28.64 36.19 20.62
N SER A 378 -29.11 37.30 21.19
CA SER A 378 -30.09 37.31 22.28
C SER A 378 -31.55 37.27 21.81
N ALA A 379 -31.83 37.46 20.51
CA ALA A 379 -33.15 37.30 19.92
C ALA A 379 -33.53 35.81 19.82
N LYS A 380 -34.30 35.32 20.79
CA LYS A 380 -34.78 33.92 20.84
C LYS A 380 -35.98 33.63 19.92
N GLU A 381 -36.78 34.64 19.64
CA GLU A 381 -37.93 34.57 18.72
C GLU A 381 -37.47 34.92 17.30
N THR A 382 -38.07 34.25 16.32
CA THR A 382 -37.87 34.55 14.89
C THR A 382 -38.40 35.94 14.53
N LEU A 383 -37.92 36.50 13.41
CA LEU A 383 -38.45 37.76 12.89
C LEU A 383 -39.95 37.64 12.54
N ASP A 384 -40.40 36.48 12.07
CA ASP A 384 -41.80 36.22 11.73
C ASP A 384 -42.72 36.20 12.96
N GLU A 385 -42.28 35.63 14.08
CA GLU A 385 -43.01 35.69 15.36
C GLU A 385 -43.09 37.13 15.86
N LYS A 386 -42.00 37.90 15.76
CA LYS A 386 -41.99 39.33 16.14
C LYS A 386 -42.85 40.19 15.22
N LEU A 387 -42.94 39.86 13.93
CA LEU A 387 -43.84 40.51 12.98
C LEU A 387 -45.32 40.18 13.27
N LYS A 388 -45.63 38.93 13.64
CA LYS A 388 -46.97 38.54 14.09
C LYS A 388 -47.41 39.27 15.37
N HIS A 389 -46.47 39.53 16.28
CA HIS A 389 -46.69 40.35 17.47
C HIS A 389 -46.50 41.86 17.25
N SER A 390 -46.22 42.31 16.01
CA SER A 390 -46.11 43.74 15.72
C SER A 390 -47.49 44.35 15.46
N GLU A 391 -47.82 45.36 16.25
CA GLU A 391 -49.09 46.09 16.18
C GLU A 391 -48.94 47.37 15.36
N LEU A 392 -49.68 47.51 14.26
CA LEU A 392 -49.70 48.70 13.42
C LEU A 392 -50.90 49.60 13.75
N GLN A 393 -50.63 50.87 14.06
CA GLN A 393 -51.65 51.88 14.36
C GLN A 393 -51.64 52.98 13.28
N ILE A 394 -52.64 52.96 12.39
CA ILE A 394 -52.69 53.83 11.20
C ILE A 394 -53.02 55.30 11.56
N PHE A 395 -53.80 55.52 12.62
CA PHE A 395 -54.20 56.85 13.08
C PHE A 395 -53.96 57.02 14.58
N THR A 396 -53.57 58.22 15.02
CA THR A 396 -53.30 58.52 16.44
C THR A 396 -54.57 58.35 17.29
N GLY A 397 -54.66 57.25 18.04
CA GLY A 397 -55.84 56.90 18.84
C GLY A 397 -56.83 55.93 18.15
N GLY A 398 -56.51 55.43 16.96
CA GLY A 398 -57.25 54.33 16.33
C GLY A 398 -56.93 52.97 16.96
N GLU A 399 -57.73 51.97 16.62
CA GLU A 399 -57.46 50.58 16.98
C GLU A 399 -56.15 50.07 16.32
N LYS A 400 -55.53 49.05 16.91
CA LYS A 400 -54.27 48.50 16.42
C LYS A 400 -54.52 47.21 15.65
N ILE A 401 -53.85 47.05 14.53
CA ILE A 401 -53.97 45.88 13.66
C ILE A 401 -52.75 44.98 13.88
N THR A 402 -52.95 43.70 14.19
CA THR A 402 -51.89 42.68 14.18
C THR A 402 -51.85 41.97 12.82
N ALA A 403 -50.78 41.22 12.55
CA ALA A 403 -50.66 40.52 11.27
C ALA A 403 -51.71 39.39 11.06
N GLY A 404 -52.39 38.93 12.12
CA GLY A 404 -53.48 37.97 12.01
C GLY A 404 -54.82 38.60 11.63
N ASP A 405 -55.07 39.85 12.04
CA ASP A 405 -56.35 40.52 11.75
C ASP A 405 -56.50 40.90 10.27
N VAL A 406 -55.39 40.87 9.51
CA VAL A 406 -55.37 41.14 8.06
C VAL A 406 -55.78 39.91 7.25
N SER A 407 -55.30 38.71 7.60
CA SER A 407 -55.59 37.48 6.84
C SER A 407 -57.05 37.07 6.90
N ASP A 408 -57.75 37.40 7.99
CA ASP A 408 -59.14 37.00 8.23
C ASP A 408 -60.16 37.94 7.52
N SER A 409 -59.69 38.82 6.62
CA SER A 409 -60.48 39.89 6.00
C SER A 409 -60.54 39.89 4.46
N GLU A 410 -59.82 39.01 3.77
CA GLU A 410 -59.73 39.02 2.30
C GLU A 410 -60.85 38.22 1.56
N ASP A 411 -61.66 37.43 2.28
CA ASP A 411 -62.62 36.47 1.69
C ASP A 411 -64.02 37.05 1.35
N ASP A 412 -64.34 38.31 1.68
CA ASP A 412 -65.71 38.84 1.57
C ASP A 412 -65.85 40.18 0.80
N THR A 413 -66.69 40.14 -0.24
CA THR A 413 -67.25 41.24 -1.08
C THR A 413 -66.48 41.74 -2.32
N ASP A 414 -66.89 41.16 -3.45
CA ASP A 414 -66.62 41.61 -4.82
C ASP A 414 -67.53 42.79 -5.25
N ASN A 415 -67.11 43.55 -6.27
CA ASN A 415 -67.86 44.61 -7.00
C ASN A 415 -68.33 45.90 -6.27
N ILE A 416 -67.71 47.04 -6.64
CA ILE A 416 -68.36 48.09 -7.46
C ILE A 416 -67.28 48.94 -8.16
N GLN A 417 -67.54 49.40 -9.38
CA GLN A 417 -66.53 49.97 -10.29
C GLN A 417 -66.56 51.51 -10.39
N LEU A 418 -65.39 52.08 -10.73
CA LEU A 418 -65.16 53.33 -11.47
C LEU A 418 -65.61 54.67 -10.87
N PHE A 419 -64.63 55.55 -10.61
CA PHE A 419 -64.53 56.82 -11.35
C PHE A 419 -63.08 57.32 -11.44
N GLU A 420 -62.65 57.78 -12.63
CA GLU A 420 -61.26 58.16 -12.90
C GLU A 420 -60.91 59.61 -12.49
N LYS A 421 -59.67 59.83 -11.99
CA LYS A 421 -58.66 60.74 -12.62
C LYS A 421 -57.33 60.85 -11.85
N LYS A 422 -56.23 60.55 -12.57
CA LYS A 422 -55.00 61.35 -12.79
C LYS A 422 -54.42 62.22 -11.64
N ASP A 423 -53.11 62.24 -11.38
CA ASP A 423 -51.92 61.55 -11.95
C ASP A 423 -50.73 61.71 -10.97
N LYS A 424 -49.90 60.67 -10.73
CA LYS A 424 -48.41 60.67 -10.87
C LYS A 424 -47.67 59.50 -10.18
N LYS A 425 -46.65 59.03 -10.91
CA LYS A 425 -45.58 58.04 -10.65
C LYS A 425 -44.90 58.12 -9.25
N GLY A 426 -44.26 57.06 -8.73
CA GLY A 426 -44.05 55.70 -9.27
C GLY A 426 -42.87 54.97 -8.59
N VAL A 427 -42.28 53.97 -9.27
CA VAL A 427 -41.17 53.07 -8.84
C VAL A 427 -41.59 51.91 -7.93
N SER A 428 -41.78 50.72 -8.53
CA SER A 428 -41.82 49.41 -7.85
C SER A 428 -41.55 48.20 -8.79
N SER A 429 -41.55 48.39 -10.11
CA SER A 429 -41.58 47.33 -11.12
C SER A 429 -40.19 46.83 -11.59
N GLU A 430 -39.18 46.83 -10.71
CA GLU A 430 -37.80 46.46 -11.08
C GLU A 430 -37.30 45.20 -10.33
N LEU A 431 -37.94 44.82 -9.23
CA LEU A 431 -37.52 43.66 -8.40
C LEU A 431 -38.06 42.31 -8.92
N ASP A 432 -39.30 42.27 -9.42
CA ASP A 432 -39.93 41.01 -9.87
C ASP A 432 -39.29 40.44 -11.15
N ASP A 433 -38.72 41.29 -11.99
CA ASP A 433 -38.00 40.89 -13.21
C ASP A 433 -36.59 40.34 -12.91
N GLU A 434 -35.96 40.73 -11.79
CA GLU A 434 -34.71 40.12 -11.33
C GLU A 434 -34.96 38.76 -10.67
N LEU A 435 -36.01 38.66 -9.85
CA LEU A 435 -36.39 37.40 -9.19
C LEU A 435 -36.70 36.30 -10.23
N ASN A 436 -37.42 36.65 -11.31
CA ASN A 436 -37.72 35.73 -12.41
C ASN A 436 -36.50 35.37 -13.29
N LYS A 437 -35.45 36.22 -13.34
CA LYS A 437 -34.18 35.89 -14.00
C LYS A 437 -33.34 34.92 -13.16
N LEU A 438 -33.27 35.13 -11.84
CA LEU A 438 -32.61 34.21 -10.90
C LEU A 438 -33.24 32.81 -10.93
N ARG A 439 -34.58 32.73 -10.98
CA ARG A 439 -35.31 31.45 -10.97
C ARG A 439 -35.08 30.58 -12.20
N LYS A 440 -34.56 31.12 -13.31
CA LYS A 440 -34.24 30.38 -14.55
C LYS A 440 -32.79 29.84 -14.61
N LYS A 441 -31.97 30.05 -13.58
CA LYS A 441 -30.54 29.65 -13.57
C LYS A 441 -30.26 28.26 -12.99
N TYR A 442 -31.29 27.49 -12.67
CA TYR A 442 -31.20 26.11 -12.20
C TYR A 442 -32.18 25.22 -12.97
N VAL A 443 -31.74 24.03 -13.34
CA VAL A 443 -32.59 22.94 -13.84
C VAL A 443 -32.49 21.81 -12.82
N GLU A 444 -33.64 21.38 -12.29
CA GLU A 444 -33.73 20.22 -11.41
C GLU A 444 -34.07 18.99 -12.26
N VAL A 445 -33.42 17.86 -11.98
CA VAL A 445 -33.57 16.59 -12.70
C VAL A 445 -33.66 15.50 -11.65
N GLU A 446 -34.66 14.63 -11.77
CA GLU A 446 -34.89 13.53 -10.84
C GLU A 446 -34.41 12.21 -11.44
N GLU A 447 -33.41 11.59 -10.80
CA GLU A 447 -33.06 10.18 -10.93
C GLU A 447 -32.99 9.61 -9.49
N GLU A 448 -33.64 8.47 -9.26
CA GLU A 448 -33.60 7.66 -8.01
C GLU A 448 -33.73 8.42 -6.68
N GLY A 449 -34.70 9.34 -6.59
CA GLY A 449 -35.31 9.75 -5.32
C GLY A 449 -34.49 10.65 -4.38
N ARG A 450 -33.35 11.22 -4.81
CA ARG A 450 -32.60 12.23 -4.04
C ARG A 450 -32.07 13.40 -4.88
N VAL A 451 -32.74 14.54 -4.79
CA VAL A 451 -32.41 15.78 -5.51
C VAL A 451 -31.05 16.36 -5.11
N ARG A 452 -30.26 16.81 -6.09
CA ARG A 452 -29.06 17.65 -5.91
C ARG A 452 -28.98 18.73 -7.00
N ARG A 453 -28.54 19.93 -6.64
CA ARG A 453 -28.33 21.06 -7.58
C ARG A 453 -26.88 21.15 -8.04
N LYS A 454 -26.68 21.61 -9.29
CA LYS A 454 -25.37 21.90 -9.89
C LYS A 454 -25.38 23.32 -10.48
N VAL A 455 -24.24 24.01 -10.41
CA VAL A 455 -24.05 25.36 -10.98
C VAL A 455 -23.31 25.25 -12.31
N VAL A 456 -23.65 26.14 -13.25
CA VAL A 456 -22.99 26.29 -14.55
C VAL A 456 -22.50 27.74 -14.69
N PHE A 457 -21.29 27.90 -15.21
CA PHE A 457 -20.73 29.20 -15.63
C PHE A 457 -20.73 29.25 -17.17
N ASP A 458 -20.79 30.46 -17.72
CA ASP A 458 -20.88 30.73 -19.15
C ASP A 458 -19.85 31.81 -19.53
N ASP A 459 -19.22 31.68 -20.70
CA ASP A 459 -18.06 32.47 -21.14
C ASP A 459 -18.39 33.25 -22.43
N THR A 460 -18.51 34.59 -22.35
CA THR A 460 -18.50 35.58 -23.46
C THR A 460 -18.87 36.98 -22.92
N LEU A 461 -18.37 38.13 -23.42
CA LEU A 461 -17.11 38.47 -24.11
C LEU A 461 -16.94 40.02 -24.06
N GLU A 462 -15.71 40.51 -24.32
CA GLU A 462 -15.38 41.83 -24.90
C GLU A 462 -15.39 43.14 -24.04
N HIS A 463 -14.17 43.72 -23.90
CA HIS A 463 -13.71 45.14 -23.96
C HIS A 463 -14.67 46.33 -23.62
N LEU A 464 -14.20 47.44 -23.02
CA LEU A 464 -13.06 48.31 -23.40
C LEU A 464 -12.50 49.15 -22.22
N GLU A 465 -11.24 49.58 -22.36
CA GLU A 465 -10.62 50.86 -21.88
C GLU A 465 -10.68 51.24 -20.36
N ASN A 466 -9.63 51.74 -19.69
CA ASN A 466 -8.19 51.96 -20.02
C ASN A 466 -7.41 52.11 -18.66
N ASP A 467 -6.16 52.57 -18.47
CA ASP A 467 -5.14 53.26 -19.29
C ASP A 467 -3.70 53.04 -18.70
N ASP A 468 -2.69 53.79 -19.18
CA ASP A 468 -1.37 54.10 -18.59
C ASP A 468 -0.32 52.97 -18.38
N ASP A 469 0.62 52.86 -19.35
CA ASP A 469 2.11 52.98 -19.27
C ASP A 469 2.93 52.42 -18.06
N GLU A 470 4.20 51.96 -18.11
CA GLU A 470 5.36 51.89 -19.05
C GLU A 470 6.33 50.83 -18.43
N SER A 471 7.34 50.14 -19.01
CA SER A 471 7.81 49.69 -20.35
C SER A 471 8.91 48.59 -20.06
N THR A 472 9.82 48.07 -20.92
CA THR A 472 10.25 48.26 -22.33
C THR A 472 10.91 46.95 -22.86
N ASP A 473 11.02 46.83 -24.18
CA ASP A 473 12.05 46.25 -25.09
C ASP A 473 13.36 45.64 -24.50
N GLU A 474 14.08 44.69 -25.12
CA GLU A 474 13.95 43.88 -26.37
C GLU A 474 14.76 42.57 -26.15
N ASP A 475 14.59 41.47 -26.91
CA ASP A 475 15.36 41.15 -28.13
C ASP A 475 14.77 39.91 -28.83
N THR A 476 14.97 39.76 -30.14
CA THR A 476 14.33 38.71 -30.98
C THR A 476 15.33 37.90 -31.82
N GLU A 477 15.20 36.58 -31.85
CA GLU A 477 15.68 35.73 -32.97
C GLU A 477 14.61 34.68 -33.33
N GLU A 478 14.35 34.51 -34.63
CA GLU A 478 13.35 33.59 -35.19
C GLU A 478 13.95 32.43 -36.01
N HIS A 479 13.06 31.52 -36.42
CA HIS A 479 13.14 30.57 -37.56
C HIS A 479 13.53 29.11 -37.23
N PRO A 480 12.98 28.11 -37.94
CA PRO A 480 11.58 28.05 -38.43
C PRO A 480 10.88 26.67 -38.26
N ASN A 481 9.55 26.73 -38.27
CA ASN A 481 8.52 25.71 -38.52
C ASN A 481 8.89 24.20 -38.62
N ALA A 482 8.21 23.41 -37.78
CA ALA A 482 7.80 22.03 -38.11
C ALA A 482 6.48 21.68 -37.38
N ASP A 483 5.35 21.76 -38.09
CA ASP A 483 4.02 21.49 -37.50
C ASP A 483 3.77 20.00 -37.27
N ILE A 484 3.56 19.62 -35.99
CA ILE A 484 2.93 18.34 -35.61
C ILE A 484 1.96 18.59 -34.43
N GLN A 485 0.74 19.05 -34.73
CA GLN A 485 -0.35 19.01 -33.76
C GLN A 485 -0.98 17.61 -33.74
N LEU A 486 -0.77 16.85 -32.66
CA LEU A 486 -1.37 15.52 -32.50
C LEU A 486 -2.75 15.63 -31.83
N SER A 487 -3.81 15.36 -32.58
CA SER A 487 -5.20 15.50 -32.12
C SER A 487 -5.72 14.22 -31.45
N GLN A 488 -5.83 14.23 -30.11
CA GLN A 488 -6.61 13.24 -29.35
C GLN A 488 -7.39 13.92 -28.22
N GLY A 489 -8.65 13.50 -27.99
CA GLY A 489 -9.49 14.03 -26.90
C GLY A 489 -10.93 14.43 -27.23
N LYS A 490 -11.51 14.04 -28.37
CA LYS A 490 -12.93 14.35 -28.72
C LYS A 490 -13.84 13.16 -29.04
N SER A 491 -13.35 11.92 -28.98
CA SER A 491 -14.11 10.72 -29.41
C SER A 491 -15.20 10.26 -28.45
N ASN A 492 -15.01 10.41 -27.13
CA ASN A 492 -15.77 9.60 -26.16
C ASN A 492 -17.15 10.19 -25.80
N ASN A 493 -17.32 11.51 -25.86
CA ASN A 493 -18.59 12.15 -25.49
C ASN A 493 -19.67 12.00 -26.57
N GLU A 494 -19.29 11.86 -27.85
CA GLU A 494 -20.23 11.60 -28.95
C GLU A 494 -20.82 10.18 -28.93
N ILE A 495 -20.16 9.23 -28.27
CA ILE A 495 -20.65 7.84 -28.18
C ILE A 495 -21.81 7.78 -27.19
N HIS A 496 -21.70 8.44 -26.03
CA HIS A 496 -22.75 8.46 -25.01
C HIS A 496 -24.03 9.18 -25.45
N SER A 497 -23.93 10.28 -26.22
CA SER A 497 -25.13 10.94 -26.76
C SER A 497 -25.87 10.05 -27.76
N LYS A 498 -25.14 9.47 -28.73
CA LYS A 498 -25.73 8.59 -29.76
C LYS A 498 -26.40 7.34 -29.17
N VAL A 499 -25.89 6.80 -28.05
CA VAL A 499 -26.56 5.69 -27.33
C VAL A 499 -27.85 6.17 -26.65
N LYS A 500 -27.86 7.34 -26.00
CA LYS A 500 -29.08 7.87 -25.34
C LYS A 500 -30.17 8.24 -26.35
N ASP A 501 -29.80 8.74 -27.53
CA ASP A 501 -30.72 9.01 -28.65
C ASP A 501 -31.30 7.74 -29.30
N ILE A 502 -30.65 6.58 -29.16
CA ILE A 502 -31.17 5.29 -29.59
C ILE A 502 -32.16 4.74 -28.55
N LEU A 503 -31.84 4.83 -27.25
CA LEU A 503 -32.73 4.37 -26.17
C LEU A 503 -34.11 5.06 -26.25
N ASN A 504 -34.12 6.39 -26.35
CA ASN A 504 -35.35 7.19 -26.43
C ASN A 504 -36.23 6.84 -27.64
N LYS A 505 -35.66 6.27 -28.72
CA LYS A 505 -36.40 5.81 -29.91
C LYS A 505 -37.03 4.43 -29.73
N ILE A 506 -36.50 3.61 -28.83
CA ILE A 506 -37.06 2.29 -28.50
C ILE A 506 -38.27 2.47 -27.58
N GLU A 507 -38.16 3.28 -26.53
CA GLU A 507 -39.27 3.57 -25.60
C GLU A 507 -40.47 4.24 -26.31
N SER A 508 -40.21 5.18 -27.22
CA SER A 508 -41.25 5.82 -28.03
C SER A 508 -41.85 4.91 -29.12
N SER A 509 -41.24 3.76 -29.39
CA SER A 509 -41.82 2.71 -30.26
C SER A 509 -42.71 1.73 -29.48
N GLN A 510 -42.44 1.49 -28.19
CA GLN A 510 -43.27 0.64 -27.35
C GLN A 510 -44.58 1.32 -26.91
N LYS A 511 -44.59 2.64 -26.70
CA LYS A 511 -45.79 3.45 -26.36
C LYS A 511 -46.81 3.61 -27.50
N LYS A 512 -46.91 2.64 -28.42
CA LYS A 512 -47.77 2.73 -29.62
C LYS A 512 -48.52 1.44 -29.98
N LYS A 513 -48.68 0.53 -29.02
CA LYS A 513 -49.32 -0.79 -29.20
C LYS A 513 -50.16 -1.31 -28.03
N GLN A 514 -50.56 -0.42 -27.10
CA GLN A 514 -51.49 -0.75 -26.00
C GLN A 514 -52.50 0.39 -25.78
N GLU A 515 -53.35 0.59 -26.78
CA GLU A 515 -54.74 1.06 -26.64
C GLU A 515 -55.52 0.15 -27.61
N ASP A 516 -56.12 -0.93 -27.10
CA ASP A 516 -57.18 -1.76 -27.72
C ASP A 516 -57.57 -2.89 -26.73
N ASP A 517 -58.66 -2.65 -25.99
CA ASP A 517 -59.62 -3.57 -25.33
C ASP A 517 -59.23 -4.56 -24.18
N GLU A 518 -60.29 -5.05 -23.50
CA GLU A 518 -60.31 -5.58 -22.11
C GLU A 518 -60.93 -7.00 -21.99
N GLU A 519 -60.85 -7.59 -20.78
CA GLU A 519 -61.64 -8.70 -20.20
C GLU A 519 -61.76 -10.08 -20.90
N SER A 520 -61.23 -11.14 -20.24
CA SER A 520 -61.99 -12.35 -19.83
C SER A 520 -61.12 -13.34 -19.02
N GLU A 521 -61.75 -14.27 -18.28
CA GLU A 521 -61.11 -15.22 -17.36
C GLU A 521 -61.04 -16.67 -17.93
N ASN A 522 -60.02 -17.42 -17.48
CA ASN A 522 -59.93 -18.88 -17.25
C ASN A 522 -60.47 -19.91 -18.30
N SER A 523 -59.57 -20.78 -18.79
CA SER A 523 -59.74 -22.26 -18.72
C SER A 523 -58.47 -23.03 -19.17
N ASP A 524 -57.83 -23.72 -18.23
CA ASP A 524 -57.50 -25.16 -18.17
C ASP A 524 -57.05 -25.99 -19.42
N ASP A 525 -56.16 -26.95 -19.10
CA ASP A 525 -55.89 -28.29 -19.69
C ASP A 525 -55.14 -28.50 -21.03
N ASP A 526 -54.05 -29.27 -20.90
CA ASP A 526 -53.60 -30.47 -21.65
C ASP A 526 -53.82 -30.65 -23.17
N GLU A 527 -52.75 -31.06 -23.89
CA GLU A 527 -52.57 -32.48 -24.26
C GLU A 527 -51.13 -32.78 -24.75
N GLU A 528 -50.79 -34.06 -24.93
CA GLU A 528 -49.46 -34.57 -25.31
C GLU A 528 -49.17 -34.61 -26.83
N ASP A 529 -47.91 -34.97 -27.13
CA ASP A 529 -47.48 -35.81 -28.28
C ASP A 529 -47.26 -35.12 -29.65
N GLY A 530 -46.62 -35.84 -30.59
CA GLY A 530 -46.92 -35.63 -32.01
C GLY A 530 -45.80 -35.34 -33.01
N SER A 531 -44.67 -36.04 -32.94
CA SER A 531 -43.90 -36.48 -34.15
C SER A 531 -43.10 -35.48 -35.04
N GLU A 532 -42.22 -36.11 -35.82
CA GLU A 532 -41.23 -35.64 -36.78
C GLU A 532 -41.75 -34.72 -37.92
N SER A 533 -40.88 -33.81 -38.38
CA SER A 533 -40.48 -33.77 -39.80
C SER A 533 -39.15 -33.02 -39.97
N GLU A 534 -38.17 -33.61 -40.64
CA GLU A 534 -37.17 -32.82 -41.37
C GLU A 534 -37.79 -32.25 -42.64
N GLY A 535 -37.21 -31.17 -43.17
CA GLY A 535 -37.67 -30.50 -44.38
C GLY A 535 -36.68 -29.42 -44.80
N GLU A 536 -35.82 -29.75 -45.76
CA GLU A 536 -34.99 -28.77 -46.46
C GLU A 536 -35.87 -27.90 -47.38
N ASP A 537 -35.69 -26.58 -47.35
CA ASP A 537 -35.63 -25.75 -48.56
C ASP A 537 -34.99 -24.40 -48.23
N ASP A 538 -34.33 -23.81 -49.24
CA ASP A 538 -33.37 -22.72 -49.07
C ASP A 538 -33.96 -21.33 -49.39
N GLU A 539 -33.12 -20.29 -49.41
CA GLU A 539 -33.40 -18.92 -49.91
C GLU A 539 -34.38 -18.03 -49.09
N ASP A 540 -33.87 -17.47 -47.98
CA ASP A 540 -33.62 -16.01 -47.97
C ASP A 540 -32.59 -15.61 -46.88
N THR A 541 -31.41 -15.14 -47.32
CA THR A 541 -30.27 -14.75 -46.45
C THR A 541 -30.16 -13.24 -46.25
N GLY A 542 -31.29 -12.53 -46.24
CA GLY A 542 -31.40 -11.12 -45.85
C GLY A 542 -31.24 -10.86 -44.34
N MET A 543 -30.06 -10.40 -43.92
CA MET A 543 -29.79 -9.64 -42.67
C MET A 543 -30.11 -10.23 -41.28
N LYS A 544 -30.60 -11.48 -41.16
CA LYS A 544 -30.87 -12.24 -39.91
C LYS A 544 -29.74 -12.30 -38.84
N TRP A 545 -28.57 -11.69 -39.08
CA TRP A 545 -27.49 -11.53 -38.09
C TRP A 545 -27.63 -10.28 -37.22
N LYS A 546 -28.39 -9.28 -37.66
CA LYS A 546 -28.72 -8.07 -36.88
C LYS A 546 -29.98 -8.27 -36.04
N ASP A 547 -30.93 -9.03 -36.58
CA ASP A 547 -32.09 -9.49 -35.82
C ASP A 547 -31.61 -10.35 -34.66
N ASN A 548 -32.17 -10.09 -33.48
CA ASN A 548 -31.78 -10.69 -32.20
C ASN A 548 -30.27 -10.53 -31.86
N LEU A 549 -29.54 -9.57 -32.48
CA LEU A 549 -28.16 -9.24 -32.09
C LEU A 549 -28.10 -8.69 -30.66
N LEU A 550 -29.14 -7.96 -30.24
CA LEU A 550 -29.24 -7.38 -28.90
C LEU A 550 -29.57 -8.44 -27.84
N GLU A 551 -30.36 -9.45 -28.21
CA GLU A 551 -30.60 -10.65 -27.39
C GLU A 551 -29.33 -11.51 -27.33
N LYS A 552 -28.73 -11.89 -28.46
CA LYS A 552 -27.44 -12.61 -28.47
C LYS A 552 -26.31 -11.86 -27.76
N ALA A 553 -26.34 -10.52 -27.71
CA ALA A 553 -25.42 -9.72 -26.90
C ALA A 553 -25.75 -9.78 -25.40
N LYS A 554 -27.04 -9.76 -25.03
CA LYS A 554 -27.51 -9.97 -23.64
C LYS A 554 -27.21 -11.39 -23.16
N ASP A 555 -27.51 -12.40 -23.97
CA ASP A 555 -27.35 -13.81 -23.63
C ASP A 555 -25.86 -14.17 -23.57
N SER A 556 -25.05 -13.77 -24.55
CA SER A 556 -23.58 -13.93 -24.44
C SER A 556 -22.93 -13.07 -23.35
N PHE A 557 -23.62 -12.03 -22.83
CA PHE A 557 -23.19 -11.29 -21.64
C PHE A 557 -23.60 -12.02 -20.35
N LEU A 558 -24.79 -12.59 -20.29
CA LEU A 558 -25.26 -13.45 -19.20
C LEU A 558 -24.44 -14.74 -19.10
N ASP A 559 -24.11 -15.38 -20.23
CA ASP A 559 -23.18 -16.51 -20.30
C ASP A 559 -21.77 -16.10 -19.83
N ARG A 560 -21.31 -14.90 -20.19
CA ARG A 560 -20.04 -14.37 -19.67
C ARG A 560 -20.12 -14.10 -18.17
N GLN A 561 -21.28 -13.80 -17.58
CA GLN A 561 -21.42 -13.71 -16.12
C GLN A 561 -21.55 -15.09 -15.46
N SER A 562 -22.31 -16.02 -16.03
CA SER A 562 -22.54 -17.36 -15.50
C SER A 562 -21.30 -18.26 -15.60
N THR A 563 -20.41 -17.99 -16.56
CA THR A 563 -19.07 -18.60 -16.66
C THR A 563 -18.04 -17.90 -15.78
N ASN A 564 -18.13 -16.57 -15.58
CA ASN A 564 -17.33 -15.85 -14.56
C ASN A 564 -17.88 -16.04 -13.14
N LYS A 565 -18.17 -17.30 -12.76
CA LYS A 565 -18.38 -17.71 -11.37
C LYS A 565 -17.12 -17.41 -10.58
N ASN A 566 -17.13 -16.28 -9.86
CA ASN A 566 -16.03 -15.88 -9.01
C ASN A 566 -15.88 -16.89 -7.86
N LEU A 567 -14.90 -17.78 -8.00
CA LEU A 567 -14.66 -18.89 -7.08
C LEU A 567 -14.29 -18.40 -5.67
N MET A 568 -13.68 -17.22 -5.55
CA MET A 568 -13.47 -16.53 -4.27
C MET A 568 -14.80 -16.18 -3.60
N ARG A 569 -15.81 -15.74 -4.39
CA ARG A 569 -17.15 -15.45 -3.87
C ARG A 569 -17.82 -16.75 -3.42
N LEU A 570 -17.87 -17.78 -4.26
CA LEU A 570 -18.52 -19.06 -3.92
C LEU A 570 -17.90 -19.79 -2.70
N VAL A 571 -16.64 -19.53 -2.36
CA VAL A 571 -15.97 -20.16 -1.20
C VAL A 571 -16.08 -19.34 0.09
N TYR A 572 -16.22 -18.02 0.02
CA TYR A 572 -16.20 -17.14 1.19
C TYR A 572 -17.49 -16.35 1.44
N ASP A 573 -18.38 -16.24 0.45
CA ASP A 573 -19.69 -15.60 0.55
C ASP A 573 -20.73 -16.61 1.03
N PHE A 574 -20.50 -17.16 2.23
CA PHE A 574 -21.41 -18.11 2.89
C PHE A 574 -22.61 -17.36 3.48
N GLN A 575 -23.47 -16.83 2.60
CA GLN A 575 -24.83 -16.45 2.96
C GLN A 575 -25.63 -17.72 3.29
N GLU A 576 -26.36 -17.71 4.42
CA GLU A 576 -27.15 -18.86 4.90
C GLU A 576 -28.28 -19.28 3.93
N GLU A 577 -28.58 -18.42 2.95
CA GLU A 577 -29.55 -18.58 1.85
C GLU A 577 -29.34 -19.86 1.00
N SER A 578 -28.16 -20.46 1.02
CA SER A 578 -27.85 -21.70 0.28
C SER A 578 -28.52 -22.96 0.85
N ALA A 579 -29.28 -22.86 1.95
CA ALA A 579 -30.09 -23.95 2.50
C ALA A 579 -31.61 -23.71 2.43
N GLU A 580 -32.07 -22.45 2.28
CA GLU A 580 -33.50 -22.12 2.21
C GLU A 580 -34.04 -22.03 0.77
N SER A 581 -33.16 -21.91 -0.22
CA SER A 581 -33.54 -21.63 -1.62
C SER A 581 -33.98 -22.86 -2.42
N GLU A 582 -33.56 -24.08 -2.04
CA GLU A 582 -33.93 -25.33 -2.74
C GLU A 582 -35.17 -26.03 -2.14
N ILE A 583 -35.78 -25.48 -1.07
CA ILE A 583 -36.87 -26.16 -0.31
C ILE A 583 -38.28 -25.61 -0.64
N LYS A 584 -38.41 -24.67 -1.60
CA LYS A 584 -39.67 -23.92 -1.83
C LYS A 584 -40.48 -24.27 -3.08
N ASN A 585 -40.02 -25.19 -3.94
CA ASN A 585 -40.72 -25.60 -5.17
C ASN A 585 -40.86 -27.14 -5.24
N GLU A 586 -41.78 -27.71 -4.46
CA GLU A 586 -42.27 -29.10 -4.64
C GLU A 586 -43.64 -29.25 -3.92
N ASP A 587 -44.65 -28.67 -4.56
CA ASP A 587 -46.09 -29.03 -4.62
C ASP A 587 -46.87 -29.38 -3.32
N ASP A 588 -47.77 -28.46 -2.92
CA ASP A 588 -48.90 -28.72 -2.01
C ASP A 588 -50.10 -29.27 -2.82
N ASP A 589 -50.08 -30.57 -3.15
CA ASP A 589 -51.26 -31.30 -3.65
C ASP A 589 -52.08 -31.90 -2.49
N GLU A 590 -53.42 -31.80 -2.58
CA GLU A 590 -54.32 -32.27 -1.53
C GLU A 590 -54.47 -33.80 -1.53
N ASP A 591 -54.26 -34.44 -0.37
CA ASP A 591 -55.02 -35.65 -0.04
C ASP A 591 -55.24 -35.84 1.46
N ASN A 592 -56.48 -36.17 1.83
CA ASN A 592 -56.96 -36.14 3.22
C ASN A 592 -57.05 -37.55 3.84
N GLU A 593 -56.05 -37.98 4.62
CA GLU A 593 -56.31 -39.01 5.64
C GLU A 593 -55.44 -38.94 6.92
N ILE A 594 -55.99 -39.53 7.99
CA ILE A 594 -55.70 -39.22 9.39
C ILE A 594 -54.34 -39.79 9.85
N GLY A 595 -53.29 -38.95 9.93
CA GLY A 595 -51.96 -39.41 10.41
C GLY A 595 -50.91 -38.35 10.81
N GLY A 596 -51.25 -37.06 10.85
CA GLY A 596 -50.27 -35.96 10.77
C GLY A 596 -49.16 -35.90 11.85
N LEU A 597 -49.36 -36.42 13.06
CA LEU A 597 -48.42 -36.21 14.17
C LEU A 597 -47.11 -37.02 14.04
N PHE A 598 -47.19 -38.27 13.57
CA PHE A 598 -46.00 -39.11 13.37
C PHE A 598 -45.29 -38.81 12.05
N LYS A 599 -46.04 -38.45 10.99
CA LYS A 599 -45.48 -38.12 9.66
C LYS A 599 -44.57 -36.88 9.70
N LYS A 600 -44.84 -35.90 10.58
CA LYS A 600 -43.94 -34.74 10.80
C LYS A 600 -42.63 -35.12 11.47
N VAL A 601 -42.65 -35.95 12.52
CA VAL A 601 -41.42 -36.42 13.19
C VAL A 601 -40.59 -37.31 12.26
N SER A 602 -41.22 -38.17 11.45
CA SER A 602 -40.49 -38.96 10.46
C SER A 602 -39.94 -38.13 9.30
N LYS A 603 -40.67 -37.11 8.80
CA LYS A 603 -40.13 -36.14 7.82
C LYS A 603 -38.91 -35.43 8.41
N GLN A 604 -39.01 -34.82 9.60
CA GLN A 604 -37.88 -34.16 10.26
C GLN A 604 -36.67 -35.07 10.52
N GLN A 605 -36.89 -36.34 10.90
CA GLN A 605 -35.79 -37.30 11.05
C GLN A 605 -35.18 -37.74 9.72
N HIS A 606 -35.97 -37.79 8.64
CA HIS A 606 -35.47 -38.07 7.29
C HIS A 606 -34.69 -36.89 6.71
N GLU A 607 -35.19 -35.67 6.92
CA GLU A 607 -34.59 -34.37 6.58
C GLU A 607 -33.26 -34.15 7.31
N LEU A 608 -33.23 -34.32 8.64
CA LEU A 608 -31.99 -34.31 9.42
C LEU A 608 -30.99 -35.41 8.99
N LYS A 609 -31.48 -36.52 8.46
CA LYS A 609 -30.64 -37.61 7.97
C LYS A 609 -30.11 -37.33 6.55
N LEU A 610 -30.93 -36.80 5.65
CA LEU A 610 -30.50 -36.30 4.33
C LEU A 610 -29.46 -35.21 4.50
N ASN A 611 -29.71 -34.20 5.32
CA ASN A 611 -28.75 -33.13 5.60
C ASN A 611 -27.44 -33.68 6.19
N LYS A 612 -27.52 -34.69 7.07
CA LYS A 612 -26.33 -35.39 7.57
C LYS A 612 -25.59 -36.19 6.50
N ASP A 613 -26.30 -36.88 5.63
CA ASP A 613 -25.70 -37.72 4.59
C ASP A 613 -25.14 -36.88 3.42
N VAL A 614 -25.70 -35.69 3.16
CA VAL A 614 -25.15 -34.62 2.31
C VAL A 614 -23.90 -33.99 2.95
N MET A 615 -23.93 -33.68 4.25
CA MET A 615 -22.72 -33.24 4.99
C MET A 615 -21.61 -34.32 4.96
N ASN A 616 -21.95 -35.61 5.07
CA ASN A 616 -20.98 -36.71 4.92
C ASN A 616 -20.42 -36.82 3.49
N LEU A 617 -21.18 -36.40 2.47
CA LEU A 617 -20.75 -36.33 1.07
C LEU A 617 -19.75 -35.19 0.82
N THR A 618 -19.95 -34.02 1.45
CA THR A 618 -19.10 -32.84 1.28
C THR A 618 -17.89 -32.80 2.22
N GLU A 619 -18.04 -33.21 3.49
CA GLU A 619 -16.97 -33.28 4.50
C GLU A 619 -16.21 -34.63 4.49
N SER A 620 -16.31 -35.39 3.40
CA SER A 620 -15.62 -36.68 3.28
C SER A 620 -14.09 -36.48 3.28
N SER A 621 -13.42 -36.95 4.34
CA SER A 621 -11.95 -37.01 4.42
C SER A 621 -11.31 -38.10 3.55
N LEU A 622 -12.08 -38.70 2.65
CA LEU A 622 -11.64 -39.66 1.65
C LEU A 622 -11.15 -38.91 0.41
N MET A 623 -9.97 -39.29 -0.10
CA MET A 623 -9.36 -38.72 -1.32
C MET A 623 -10.19 -38.91 -2.61
N LEU A 624 -11.24 -39.75 -2.55
CA LEU A 624 -12.23 -39.95 -3.61
C LEU A 624 -13.60 -40.06 -2.94
N PRO A 625 -14.63 -39.31 -3.40
CA PRO A 625 -16.01 -39.57 -3.02
C PRO A 625 -16.41 -41.02 -3.36
N TRP A 626 -17.23 -41.62 -2.50
CA TRP A 626 -17.70 -43.01 -2.65
C TRP A 626 -18.45 -43.31 -3.97
N ASN A 627 -18.96 -42.27 -4.63
CA ASN A 627 -19.65 -42.36 -5.92
C ASN A 627 -18.79 -41.89 -7.12
N ALA A 628 -17.48 -41.69 -6.95
CA ALA A 628 -16.59 -41.23 -8.02
C ALA A 628 -16.27 -42.35 -9.02
N VAL A 629 -16.89 -42.30 -10.20
CA VAL A 629 -16.58 -43.19 -11.33
C VAL A 629 -15.14 -42.92 -11.80
N MET A 630 -14.27 -43.91 -11.73
CA MET A 630 -12.96 -43.84 -12.38
C MET A 630 -13.13 -43.85 -13.90
N LYS A 631 -12.52 -42.89 -14.59
CA LYS A 631 -12.39 -42.93 -16.05
C LYS A 631 -11.36 -43.97 -16.47
N ASP A 632 -11.65 -44.73 -17.53
CA ASP A 632 -10.70 -45.68 -18.08
C ASP A 632 -9.66 -44.97 -18.95
N TRP A 633 -8.52 -44.67 -18.34
CA TRP A 633 -7.33 -44.08 -18.98
C TRP A 633 -6.67 -44.97 -20.06
N THR A 634 -7.26 -46.12 -20.37
CA THR A 634 -6.85 -47.01 -21.46
C THR A 634 -7.47 -46.65 -22.81
N GLU A 635 -8.54 -45.85 -22.84
CA GLU A 635 -9.17 -45.34 -24.06
C GLU A 635 -8.26 -44.34 -24.81
N SER A 636 -8.50 -44.10 -26.10
CA SER A 636 -7.81 -43.07 -26.90
C SER A 636 -8.15 -41.67 -26.40
N ASP A 637 -9.42 -41.42 -26.21
CA ASP A 637 -10.03 -40.11 -26.07
C ASP A 637 -9.63 -39.49 -24.71
N ASN A 638 -9.63 -40.31 -23.65
CA ASN A 638 -9.10 -39.94 -22.33
C ASN A 638 -7.59 -39.67 -22.33
N LYS A 639 -6.80 -40.20 -23.30
CA LYS A 639 -5.37 -39.89 -23.42
C LYS A 639 -5.16 -38.56 -24.12
N GLU A 640 -5.92 -38.25 -25.17
CA GLU A 640 -5.79 -36.99 -25.91
C GLU A 640 -6.01 -35.77 -24.99
N LEU A 641 -6.95 -35.87 -24.05
CA LEU A 641 -7.17 -34.88 -22.98
C LEU A 641 -5.93 -34.61 -22.10
N ILE A 642 -5.01 -35.57 -21.95
CA ILE A 642 -3.84 -35.47 -21.07
C ILE A 642 -2.50 -35.42 -21.81
N ILE A 643 -2.45 -35.58 -23.14
CA ILE A 643 -1.20 -35.49 -23.94
C ILE A 643 -0.46 -34.18 -23.65
N ASN A 644 -1.19 -33.06 -23.51
CA ASN A 644 -0.61 -31.75 -23.23
C ASN A 644 -0.07 -31.56 -21.80
N CYS A 645 -0.32 -32.52 -20.88
CA CYS A 645 0.32 -32.57 -19.56
C CYS A 645 1.67 -33.31 -19.56
N PHE A 646 2.02 -34.00 -20.65
CA PHE A 646 3.28 -34.72 -20.79
C PHE A 646 4.28 -33.98 -21.71
N VAL A 647 5.54 -34.42 -21.67
CA VAL A 647 6.64 -33.92 -22.53
C VAL A 647 6.47 -34.30 -24.02
N THR A 648 5.38 -35.02 -24.37
CA THR A 648 4.95 -35.30 -25.74
C THR A 648 3.86 -34.34 -26.23
N GLY A 649 3.51 -33.33 -25.44
CA GLY A 649 2.41 -32.40 -25.70
C GLY A 649 2.82 -31.09 -26.38
N LYS A 650 1.81 -30.31 -26.74
CA LYS A 650 1.94 -28.91 -27.18
C LYS A 650 1.64 -28.01 -25.99
N TRP A 651 2.66 -27.37 -25.41
CA TRP A 651 2.47 -26.55 -24.19
C TRP A 651 2.12 -25.09 -24.52
N LYS A 652 2.56 -24.59 -25.69
CA LYS A 652 2.13 -23.35 -26.34
C LYS A 652 2.34 -23.49 -27.85
N ASP A 653 1.76 -22.60 -28.65
CA ASP A 653 1.96 -22.55 -30.12
C ASP A 653 3.43 -22.38 -30.56
N SER A 654 4.31 -21.97 -29.63
CA SER A 654 5.75 -21.81 -29.85
C SER A 654 6.63 -22.82 -29.08
N GLU A 655 6.02 -23.79 -28.38
CA GLU A 655 6.71 -24.71 -27.46
C GLU A 655 6.16 -26.14 -27.60
N ASP A 656 6.48 -26.77 -28.74
CA ASP A 656 6.24 -28.19 -29.03
C ASP A 656 7.31 -29.06 -28.34
N ALA A 657 6.94 -29.79 -27.28
CA ALA A 657 7.89 -30.59 -26.52
C ALA A 657 8.44 -31.79 -27.32
N ASN A 658 7.68 -32.30 -28.30
CA ASN A 658 8.16 -33.29 -29.28
C ASN A 658 9.23 -32.74 -30.25
N GLU A 659 9.37 -31.42 -30.40
CA GLU A 659 10.47 -30.83 -31.17
C GLU A 659 11.71 -30.64 -30.29
N LEU A 660 11.51 -30.21 -29.03
CA LEU A 660 12.58 -30.08 -28.04
C LEU A 660 13.28 -31.42 -27.76
N LEU A 661 12.53 -32.52 -27.56
CA LEU A 661 13.12 -33.85 -27.37
C LEU A 661 13.96 -34.31 -28.58
N LYS A 662 13.53 -33.99 -29.81
CA LYS A 662 14.32 -34.29 -31.03
C LYS A 662 15.58 -33.43 -31.13
N LEU A 663 15.61 -32.26 -30.50
CA LEU A 663 16.78 -31.38 -30.46
C LEU A 663 17.81 -31.86 -29.44
N ASP A 664 17.38 -32.39 -28.28
CA ASP A 664 18.26 -33.07 -27.33
C ASP A 664 18.82 -34.38 -27.93
N ASP A 665 17.97 -35.24 -28.48
CA ASP A 665 18.38 -36.47 -29.20
C ASP A 665 19.38 -36.18 -30.33
N ALA A 666 19.24 -35.03 -31.02
CA ALA A 666 20.14 -34.61 -32.09
C ALA A 666 21.44 -33.95 -31.58
N ALA A 667 21.44 -33.38 -30.37
CA ALA A 667 22.65 -32.83 -29.74
C ALA A 667 23.60 -33.95 -29.34
N ASP A 668 23.09 -34.98 -28.66
CA ASP A 668 23.88 -36.18 -28.28
C ASP A 668 24.43 -36.93 -29.51
N LEU A 669 23.73 -36.89 -30.66
CA LEU A 669 24.21 -37.45 -31.92
C LEU A 669 25.26 -36.59 -32.65
N SER A 670 25.48 -35.34 -32.23
CA SER A 670 26.45 -34.44 -32.89
C SER A 670 27.88 -34.62 -32.36
N ASP A 671 28.05 -34.83 -31.05
CA ASP A 671 29.35 -34.89 -30.38
C ASP A 671 30.14 -36.17 -30.75
N ASP A 672 29.44 -37.24 -31.13
CA ASP A 672 30.04 -38.52 -31.57
C ASP A 672 30.53 -38.50 -33.05
N SER A 673 30.34 -37.38 -33.77
CA SER A 673 30.62 -37.27 -35.21
C SER A 673 31.89 -36.47 -35.59
N GLU A 674 32.43 -35.64 -34.70
CA GLU A 674 33.62 -34.81 -34.97
C GLU A 674 34.93 -35.35 -34.31
N VAL A 675 34.90 -36.54 -33.70
CA VAL A 675 36.03 -37.14 -32.94
C VAL A 675 37.05 -37.90 -33.83
N PHE A 676 37.17 -37.54 -35.11
CA PHE A 676 38.22 -38.04 -36.02
C PHE A 676 38.91 -36.88 -36.75
N GLY A 677 39.86 -36.23 -36.06
CA GLY A 677 40.73 -35.22 -36.67
C GLY A 677 41.89 -35.84 -37.46
N ASP A 678 42.26 -35.21 -38.58
CA ASP A 678 43.36 -35.63 -39.47
C ASP A 678 44.68 -35.85 -38.69
N PHE A 679 45.18 -37.09 -38.70
CA PHE A 679 46.44 -37.45 -38.03
C PHE A 679 47.63 -37.33 -39.00
N GLU A 680 48.43 -36.28 -38.85
CA GLU A 680 49.64 -36.03 -39.64
C GLU A 680 50.87 -36.63 -38.97
N ASP A 681 51.36 -37.77 -39.47
CA ASP A 681 52.41 -38.54 -38.81
C ASP A 681 53.82 -37.93 -39.02
N LEU A 682 54.47 -37.59 -37.91
CA LEU A 682 55.49 -36.53 -37.86
C LEU A 682 56.94 -37.02 -38.05
N GLU A 683 57.13 -38.29 -38.43
CA GLU A 683 58.40 -38.83 -38.94
C GLU A 683 58.37 -39.24 -40.43
N THR A 684 57.20 -39.19 -41.10
CA THR A 684 57.03 -39.58 -42.52
C THR A 684 56.35 -38.51 -43.38
N GLY A 685 55.38 -37.76 -42.84
CA GLY A 685 54.80 -36.57 -43.50
C GLY A 685 53.74 -36.84 -44.58
N GLU A 686 53.12 -38.02 -44.62
CA GLU A 686 51.96 -38.29 -45.48
C GLU A 686 50.65 -37.97 -44.73
N LYS A 687 49.68 -37.35 -45.43
CA LYS A 687 48.32 -37.09 -44.91
C LYS A 687 47.33 -38.07 -45.52
N HIS A 688 46.69 -38.87 -44.68
CA HIS A 688 45.59 -39.73 -45.09
C HIS A 688 44.26 -38.98 -45.00
N THR A 689 43.71 -38.56 -46.14
CA THR A 689 42.30 -38.14 -46.23
C THR A 689 41.40 -39.34 -46.54
N GLY A 690 40.30 -39.48 -45.80
CA GLY A 690 39.37 -40.61 -45.98
C GLY A 690 38.44 -40.41 -47.18
N ASP A 691 38.72 -41.08 -48.31
CA ASP A 691 37.81 -41.12 -49.46
C ASP A 691 36.91 -42.37 -49.43
N SER A 692 35.71 -42.26 -50.01
CA SER A 692 34.57 -43.14 -49.75
C SER A 692 34.26 -44.08 -50.92
N SER A 693 34.45 -45.40 -50.74
CA SER A 693 33.87 -46.37 -51.69
C SER A 693 33.57 -47.79 -51.14
N LYS A 694 32.28 -48.14 -51.28
CA LYS A 694 31.66 -49.49 -51.33
C LYS A 694 31.54 -50.31 -50.02
N PRO A 695 30.44 -51.08 -49.85
CA PRO A 695 30.10 -51.75 -48.59
C PRO A 695 30.47 -53.25 -48.56
N GLN A 696 30.56 -53.80 -47.35
CA GLN A 696 30.44 -55.25 -47.11
C GLN A 696 29.41 -55.56 -46.02
N GLN A 697 28.73 -56.69 -46.16
CA GLN A 697 27.55 -57.05 -45.37
C GLN A 697 27.94 -57.81 -44.09
N VAL A 698 27.41 -57.37 -42.94
CA VAL A 698 27.23 -58.22 -41.75
C VAL A 698 25.80 -58.03 -41.26
N LYS A 699 25.13 -59.13 -40.88
CA LYS A 699 23.72 -59.12 -40.49
C LYS A 699 23.54 -58.63 -39.05
N GLY A 700 22.68 -57.63 -38.87
CA GLY A 700 22.07 -57.27 -37.59
C GLY A 700 20.69 -56.66 -37.88
N GLU A 701 19.64 -57.12 -37.19
CA GLU A 701 18.26 -56.72 -37.49
C GLU A 701 17.97 -55.32 -36.96
N LYS A 702 18.00 -54.31 -37.85
CA LYS A 702 17.30 -53.04 -37.63
C LYS A 702 15.98 -53.04 -38.39
N ARG A 703 14.88 -52.74 -37.70
CA ARG A 703 13.55 -52.58 -38.29
C ARG A 703 13.60 -51.48 -39.36
N LYS A 704 12.94 -51.70 -40.50
CA LYS A 704 12.63 -50.62 -41.43
C LYS A 704 11.85 -49.53 -40.69
N ARG A 705 12.33 -48.28 -40.77
CA ARG A 705 11.44 -47.13 -40.95
C ARG A 705 11.49 -46.78 -42.43
N GLU A 706 10.34 -46.42 -42.98
CA GLU A 706 10.21 -46.07 -44.40
C GLU A 706 10.38 -44.56 -44.57
N ASN A 707 10.55 -44.16 -45.83
CA ASN A 707 11.00 -42.84 -46.32
C ASN A 707 10.65 -41.61 -45.45
N LEU A 708 11.69 -40.87 -45.06
CA LEU A 708 11.61 -39.45 -44.65
C LEU A 708 12.75 -38.68 -45.35
N GLU A 709 12.62 -38.52 -46.68
CA GLU A 709 13.54 -37.73 -47.54
C GLU A 709 12.86 -36.48 -48.13
N GLN A 710 11.69 -36.12 -47.60
CA GLN A 710 10.97 -34.88 -47.90
C GLN A 710 10.66 -34.17 -46.57
N ASP A 711 10.40 -32.86 -46.64
CA ASP A 711 10.11 -31.95 -45.52
C ASP A 711 11.25 -31.71 -44.51
N ASN A 712 12.48 -31.57 -45.01
CA ASN A 712 13.56 -30.84 -44.33
C ASN A 712 14.05 -29.64 -45.17
N LYS A 713 13.13 -28.69 -45.36
CA LYS A 713 13.44 -27.28 -45.69
C LYS A 713 12.84 -26.37 -44.63
N GLU A 714 13.26 -26.54 -43.37
CA GLU A 714 13.18 -25.41 -42.45
C GLU A 714 14.01 -24.27 -43.01
N ASP A 715 13.45 -23.05 -43.06
CA ASP A 715 14.18 -21.91 -43.60
C ASP A 715 15.49 -21.69 -42.83
N PRO A 716 16.60 -21.35 -43.52
CA PRO A 716 17.86 -21.05 -42.84
C PRO A 716 17.73 -19.84 -41.88
N GLN A 717 16.72 -19.00 -42.09
CA GLN A 717 16.32 -17.92 -41.18
C GLN A 717 15.70 -18.48 -39.89
N ALA A 718 14.79 -19.46 -39.97
CA ALA A 718 14.20 -20.11 -38.81
C ALA A 718 15.27 -20.86 -37.99
N LEU A 719 16.19 -21.58 -38.63
CA LEU A 719 17.31 -22.22 -37.95
C LEU A 719 18.29 -21.21 -37.32
N ALA A 720 18.54 -20.07 -37.97
CA ALA A 720 19.34 -18.98 -37.40
C ALA A 720 18.64 -18.34 -36.18
N GLU A 721 17.31 -18.15 -36.23
CA GLU A 721 16.53 -17.67 -35.09
C GLU A 721 16.47 -18.68 -33.94
N LYS A 722 16.27 -19.98 -34.22
CA LYS A 722 16.33 -21.06 -33.21
C LYS A 722 17.70 -21.03 -32.52
N LYS A 723 18.81 -20.97 -33.28
CA LYS A 723 20.17 -20.84 -32.73
C LYS A 723 20.40 -19.54 -31.97
N LYS A 724 19.83 -18.41 -32.41
CA LYS A 724 19.91 -17.12 -31.69
C LYS A 724 19.15 -17.18 -30.37
N LYS A 725 17.94 -17.74 -30.34
CA LYS A 725 17.12 -17.92 -29.13
C LYS A 725 17.76 -18.90 -28.14
N LEU A 726 18.36 -20.01 -28.63
CA LEU A 726 19.17 -20.92 -27.82
C LEU A 726 20.38 -20.22 -27.22
N LYS A 727 21.13 -19.45 -28.02
CA LYS A 727 22.25 -18.66 -27.53
C LYS A 727 21.82 -17.58 -26.52
N GLU A 728 20.71 -16.89 -26.74
CA GLU A 728 20.19 -15.89 -25.80
C GLU A 728 19.75 -16.53 -24.47
N LYS A 729 19.20 -17.75 -24.49
CA LYS A 729 18.94 -18.54 -23.27
C LYS A 729 20.25 -18.95 -22.57
N PHE A 730 21.22 -19.47 -23.31
CA PHE A 730 22.51 -19.93 -22.78
C PHE A 730 23.37 -18.79 -22.20
N ASP A 731 23.52 -17.69 -22.94
CA ASP A 731 24.22 -16.48 -22.49
C ASP A 731 23.54 -15.90 -21.24
N ALA A 732 22.19 -15.88 -21.18
CA ALA A 732 21.46 -15.43 -20.00
C ALA A 732 21.64 -16.37 -18.77
N GLU A 733 21.75 -17.68 -18.98
CA GLU A 733 22.05 -18.62 -17.90
C GLU A 733 23.49 -18.47 -17.40
N TYR A 734 24.47 -18.33 -18.30
CA TYR A 734 25.89 -18.21 -17.94
C TYR A 734 26.29 -16.84 -17.37
N ASP A 735 25.77 -15.73 -17.89
CA ASP A 735 25.99 -14.40 -17.30
C ASP A 735 25.30 -14.28 -15.92
N SER A 736 24.29 -15.10 -15.62
CA SER A 736 23.72 -15.19 -14.26
C SER A 736 24.69 -15.81 -13.24
N GLN A 737 25.73 -16.51 -13.70
CA GLN A 737 26.77 -17.12 -12.85
C GLN A 737 27.95 -16.17 -12.54
N GLU A 738 27.73 -14.86 -12.54
CA GLU A 738 28.61 -13.96 -11.78
C GLU A 738 28.75 -14.46 -10.34
N LYS A 739 29.98 -14.41 -9.79
CA LYS A 739 30.27 -14.89 -8.43
C LYS A 739 29.80 -13.91 -7.36
N LEU A 740 28.48 -13.81 -7.25
CA LEU A 740 27.76 -13.16 -6.16
C LEU A 740 28.24 -13.68 -4.81
N SER A 741 28.17 -12.85 -3.77
CA SER A 741 28.34 -13.36 -2.40
C SER A 741 27.07 -14.10 -2.00
N TYR A 742 27.18 -15.13 -1.16
CA TYR A 742 26.02 -15.78 -0.51
C TYR A 742 25.08 -14.77 0.19
N TYR A 743 25.63 -13.64 0.67
CA TYR A 743 24.83 -12.52 1.18
C TYR A 743 23.98 -11.84 0.09
N ASP A 744 24.54 -11.65 -1.11
CA ASP A 744 23.88 -11.03 -2.24
C ASP A 744 22.87 -12.00 -2.90
N GLU A 745 23.17 -13.30 -2.96
CA GLU A 745 22.24 -14.37 -3.35
C GLU A 745 20.99 -14.40 -2.45
N LEU A 746 21.19 -14.45 -1.12
CA LEU A 746 20.08 -14.38 -0.15
C LEU A 746 19.27 -13.10 -0.32
N LYS A 747 19.93 -11.95 -0.51
CA LYS A 747 19.24 -10.67 -0.75
C LYS A 747 18.42 -10.71 -2.05
N LEU A 748 18.98 -11.22 -3.14
CA LEU A 748 18.28 -11.35 -4.43
C LEU A 748 17.09 -12.30 -4.34
N SER A 749 17.17 -13.39 -3.56
CA SER A 749 16.02 -14.28 -3.33
C SER A 749 14.88 -13.57 -2.59
N ALA A 750 15.19 -12.74 -1.58
CA ALA A 750 14.21 -11.95 -0.86
C ALA A 750 13.62 -10.81 -1.72
N ASP A 751 14.45 -10.13 -2.52
CA ASP A 751 14.01 -9.10 -3.46
C ASP A 751 13.10 -9.69 -4.55
N LYS A 752 13.43 -10.89 -5.10
CA LYS A 752 12.58 -11.63 -6.04
C LYS A 752 11.21 -11.97 -5.44
N GLN A 753 11.16 -12.50 -4.21
CA GLN A 753 9.88 -12.76 -3.54
C GLN A 753 9.07 -11.47 -3.31
N ALA A 754 9.73 -10.37 -2.92
CA ALA A 754 9.09 -9.08 -2.75
C ALA A 754 8.61 -8.44 -4.06
N GLN A 755 9.17 -8.83 -5.21
CA GLN A 755 8.68 -8.46 -6.55
C GLN A 755 7.47 -9.32 -6.96
N LEU A 756 7.55 -10.64 -6.81
CA LEU A 756 6.43 -11.56 -7.09
C LEU A 756 5.17 -11.20 -6.29
N ASN A 757 5.33 -10.88 -5.00
CA ASN A 757 4.22 -10.42 -4.16
C ASN A 757 3.58 -9.12 -4.66
N LYS A 758 4.31 -8.27 -5.40
CA LYS A 758 3.77 -7.01 -5.94
C LYS A 758 3.02 -7.26 -7.25
N THR A 759 3.63 -7.96 -8.20
CA THR A 759 3.02 -8.23 -9.51
C THR A 759 1.73 -9.05 -9.42
N VAL A 760 1.59 -9.92 -8.41
CA VAL A 760 0.34 -10.66 -8.13
C VAL A 760 -0.81 -9.74 -7.68
N PHE A 761 -0.53 -8.66 -6.95
CA PHE A 761 -1.55 -7.75 -6.41
C PHE A 761 -1.69 -6.42 -7.17
N GLU A 762 -0.90 -6.19 -8.22
CA GLU A 762 -0.94 -4.94 -9.03
C GLU A 762 -2.20 -4.82 -9.90
N ASN A 763 -2.81 -5.94 -10.28
CA ASN A 763 -4.02 -5.98 -11.13
C ASN A 763 -5.34 -6.15 -10.35
N MET A 764 -5.31 -6.17 -9.01
CA MET A 764 -6.51 -6.38 -8.17
C MET A 764 -7.06 -5.04 -7.66
N PRO A 765 -8.39 -4.85 -7.62
CA PRO A 765 -8.99 -3.67 -7.00
C PRO A 765 -8.74 -3.68 -5.48
N ASP A 766 -8.61 -2.48 -4.90
CA ASP A 766 -8.10 -2.32 -3.54
C ASP A 766 -8.99 -2.96 -2.46
N ASP A 767 -10.31 -3.05 -2.65
CA ASP A 767 -11.21 -3.70 -1.69
C ASP A 767 -10.96 -5.22 -1.56
N ILE A 768 -10.85 -5.92 -2.69
CA ILE A 768 -10.49 -7.35 -2.74
C ILE A 768 -9.07 -7.55 -2.22
N ARG A 769 -8.16 -6.64 -2.58
CA ARG A 769 -6.78 -6.67 -2.10
C ARG A 769 -6.68 -6.50 -0.58
N VAL A 770 -7.49 -5.62 0.02
CA VAL A 770 -7.56 -5.43 1.49
C VAL A 770 -8.15 -6.66 2.20
N GLN A 771 -9.03 -7.42 1.55
CA GLN A 771 -9.51 -8.71 2.08
C GLN A 771 -8.41 -9.79 2.09
N ILE A 772 -7.56 -9.84 1.05
CA ILE A 772 -6.52 -10.89 0.89
C ILE A 772 -5.19 -10.52 1.57
N GLU A 773 -4.64 -9.33 1.30
CA GLU A 773 -3.36 -8.86 1.85
C GLU A 773 -3.53 -8.31 3.28
N GLY A 774 -4.72 -7.80 3.61
CA GLY A 774 -4.95 -6.94 4.77
C GLY A 774 -4.72 -5.46 4.47
N TYR A 775 -4.95 -4.62 5.49
CA TYR A 775 -4.83 -3.17 5.40
C TYR A 775 -3.35 -2.81 5.40
N ARG A 776 -2.86 -2.37 4.24
CA ARG A 776 -1.42 -2.20 3.98
C ARG A 776 -0.82 -1.11 4.88
N PRO A 777 0.45 -1.25 5.32
CA PRO A 777 1.16 -0.12 5.93
C PRO A 777 1.18 1.07 4.96
N GLY A 778 1.05 2.28 5.48
CA GLY A 778 0.90 3.49 4.68
C GLY A 778 -0.52 4.03 4.63
N MET A 779 -1.53 3.16 4.64
CA MET A 779 -2.96 3.53 4.63
C MET A 779 -3.37 4.22 5.94
N TYR A 780 -4.29 5.19 5.85
CA TYR A 780 -4.95 5.82 6.98
C TYR A 780 -6.25 5.08 7.29
N VAL A 781 -6.47 4.68 8.54
CA VAL A 781 -7.51 3.71 8.91
C VAL A 781 -8.18 4.10 10.22
N ARG A 782 -9.49 3.86 10.29
CA ARG A 782 -10.40 4.01 11.43
C ARG A 782 -10.65 2.63 12.03
N MET A 783 -10.35 2.48 13.32
CA MET A 783 -10.51 1.24 14.09
C MET A 783 -11.64 1.45 15.10
N GLU A 784 -12.72 0.68 15.02
CA GLU A 784 -13.77 0.70 16.04
C GLU A 784 -13.52 -0.36 17.11
N PHE A 785 -13.72 0.02 18.37
CA PHE A 785 -13.69 -0.84 19.53
C PHE A 785 -14.97 -0.70 20.33
N GLN A 786 -15.52 -1.82 20.79
CA GLN A 786 -16.68 -1.88 21.69
C GLN A 786 -16.24 -2.18 23.12
N SER A 787 -17.12 -1.89 24.09
CA SER A 787 -16.93 -2.22 25.51
C SER A 787 -15.66 -1.62 26.14
N VAL A 788 -15.36 -0.35 25.81
CA VAL A 788 -14.24 0.41 26.38
C VAL A 788 -14.69 1.11 27.67
N PRO A 789 -14.08 0.83 28.85
CA PRO A 789 -14.49 1.48 30.10
C PRO A 789 -14.39 3.00 30.09
N SER A 790 -15.35 3.65 30.75
CA SER A 790 -15.50 5.11 30.82
C SER A 790 -14.23 5.86 31.23
N GLU A 791 -13.45 5.28 32.14
CA GLU A 791 -12.24 5.83 32.74
C GLU A 791 -11.16 6.16 31.70
N PHE A 792 -11.08 5.39 30.60
CA PHE A 792 -10.14 5.67 29.50
C PHE A 792 -10.48 6.96 28.75
N ILE A 793 -11.77 7.28 28.65
CA ILE A 793 -12.27 8.46 27.94
C ILE A 793 -12.27 9.67 28.88
N GLU A 794 -12.68 9.50 30.13
CA GLU A 794 -12.69 10.57 31.15
C GLU A 794 -11.29 11.05 31.52
N HIS A 795 -10.28 10.18 31.46
CA HIS A 795 -8.88 10.51 31.76
C HIS A 795 -7.96 10.50 30.53
N PHE A 796 -8.53 10.67 29.33
CA PHE A 796 -7.72 10.80 28.12
C PHE A 796 -6.90 12.09 28.10
N ASP A 797 -5.59 11.96 27.94
CA ASP A 797 -4.63 13.07 27.80
C ASP A 797 -3.85 12.91 26.47
N PRO A 798 -4.00 13.85 25.50
CA PRO A 798 -3.35 13.75 24.19
C PRO A 798 -1.82 13.87 24.24
N THR A 799 -1.21 14.21 25.37
CA THR A 799 0.26 14.20 25.52
C THR A 799 0.82 12.78 25.68
N TYR A 800 -0.02 11.78 26.02
CA TYR A 800 0.40 10.38 26.10
C TYR A 800 0.27 9.67 24.75
N PRO A 801 1.24 8.82 24.37
CA PRO A 801 1.25 8.17 23.07
C PRO A 801 0.26 7.00 23.02
N LEU A 802 -0.84 7.14 22.28
CA LEU A 802 -1.71 6.03 21.90
C LEU A 802 -0.99 5.07 20.95
N VAL A 803 -0.22 4.12 21.50
CA VAL A 803 0.41 3.04 20.74
C VAL A 803 -0.53 1.84 20.71
N ILE A 804 -0.87 1.42 19.49
CA ILE A 804 -1.81 0.35 19.20
C ILE A 804 -1.04 -0.75 18.45
N GLY A 805 -0.86 -1.90 19.08
CA GLY A 805 -0.05 -3.00 18.53
C GLY A 805 -0.88 -4.25 18.29
N ALA A 806 -0.90 -4.77 17.06
CA ALA A 806 -1.53 -6.06 16.79
C ALA A 806 -0.77 -7.19 17.50
N LEU A 807 -1.53 -8.09 18.11
CA LEU A 807 -1.02 -9.30 18.74
C LEU A 807 -0.96 -10.42 17.70
N ASN A 808 0.04 -11.29 17.83
CA ASN A 808 0.06 -12.57 17.11
C ASN A 808 -0.66 -13.65 17.94
N MET A 809 -1.21 -14.68 17.29
CA MET A 809 -1.89 -15.82 17.96
C MET A 809 -1.03 -16.49 19.06
N GLY A 810 0.30 -16.48 18.92
CA GLY A 810 1.23 -16.99 19.94
C GLY A 810 1.38 -16.10 21.19
N GLU A 811 0.91 -14.86 21.13
CA GLU A 811 0.99 -13.85 22.20
C GLU A 811 -0.34 -13.64 22.94
N GLU A 812 -1.45 -14.09 22.36
CA GLU A 812 -2.77 -14.18 23.02
C GLU A 812 -2.77 -15.23 24.15
N ASN A 813 -1.95 -16.28 23.99
CA ASN A 813 -1.84 -17.39 24.94
C ASN A 813 -1.09 -17.03 26.22
N VAL A 814 -1.70 -17.29 27.38
CA VAL A 814 -1.10 -17.09 28.71
C VAL A 814 -0.33 -18.34 29.15
N GLY A 815 0.93 -18.18 29.60
CA GLY A 815 1.76 -19.29 30.07
C GLY A 815 3.07 -18.87 30.74
N PHE A 816 3.83 -19.84 31.24
CA PHE A 816 5.13 -19.59 31.89
C PHE A 816 6.25 -19.34 30.87
N VAL A 817 6.75 -18.10 30.80
CA VAL A 817 7.82 -17.71 29.86
C VAL A 817 9.20 -17.83 30.51
N ASN A 818 10.03 -18.75 30.00
CA ASN A 818 11.41 -18.94 30.46
C ASN A 818 12.36 -17.88 29.87
N VAL A 819 12.61 -16.79 30.61
CA VAL A 819 13.41 -15.65 30.14
C VAL A 819 14.83 -15.61 30.76
N LYS A 820 15.85 -15.43 29.91
CA LYS A 820 17.25 -15.20 30.33
C LYS A 820 17.49 -13.74 30.73
N ILE A 821 17.06 -13.36 31.93
CA ILE A 821 17.23 -12.01 32.47
C ILE A 821 18.67 -11.73 32.97
N LYS A 822 19.08 -10.46 32.96
CA LYS A 822 20.33 -9.97 33.56
C LYS A 822 20.07 -8.63 34.26
N LYS A 823 20.60 -8.45 35.49
CA LYS A 823 20.54 -7.16 36.19
C LYS A 823 21.25 -6.06 35.38
N HIS A 824 20.61 -4.89 35.25
CA HIS A 824 21.22 -3.72 34.60
C HIS A 824 22.47 -3.20 35.33
N ARG A 825 23.42 -2.64 34.57
CA ARG A 825 24.73 -2.17 35.05
C ARG A 825 24.66 -1.12 36.16
N TRP A 826 23.65 -0.25 36.14
CA TRP A 826 23.53 0.89 37.06
C TRP A 826 22.48 0.69 38.16
N TYR A 827 21.71 -0.41 38.12
CA TYR A 827 20.75 -0.72 39.17
C TYR A 827 21.45 -1.19 40.45
N LYS A 828 21.36 -0.42 41.54
CA LYS A 828 22.15 -0.63 42.77
C LYS A 828 21.79 -1.91 43.52
N LYS A 829 20.49 -2.16 43.78
CA LYS A 829 20.00 -3.32 44.54
C LYS A 829 20.24 -4.64 43.78
N ILE A 830 19.91 -5.77 44.40
CA ILE A 830 19.82 -7.09 43.74
C ILE A 830 18.32 -7.42 43.60
N LEU A 831 17.92 -8.01 42.48
CA LEU A 831 16.56 -8.52 42.27
C LEU A 831 16.43 -9.87 42.99
N LYS A 832 15.43 -10.06 43.84
CA LYS A 832 15.18 -11.34 44.51
C LYS A 832 14.11 -12.16 43.79
N THR A 833 14.16 -13.46 43.98
CA THR A 833 13.02 -14.36 43.72
C THR A 833 11.80 -13.89 44.50
N ASN A 834 10.64 -13.91 43.86
CA ASN A 834 9.34 -13.56 44.44
C ASN A 834 9.14 -12.07 44.85
N ASP A 835 10.13 -11.18 44.64
CA ASP A 835 9.88 -9.73 44.64
C ASP A 835 9.15 -9.37 43.32
N PRO A 836 8.06 -8.58 43.34
CA PRO A 836 7.34 -8.22 42.12
C PRO A 836 8.17 -7.31 41.20
N LEU A 837 8.10 -7.56 39.90
CA LEU A 837 8.82 -6.84 38.85
C LEU A 837 7.87 -6.44 37.72
N ILE A 838 7.92 -5.17 37.31
CA ILE A 838 7.26 -4.72 36.08
C ILE A 838 8.16 -5.07 34.89
N ILE A 839 7.61 -5.76 33.90
CA ILE A 839 8.31 -6.17 32.67
C ILE A 839 7.59 -5.56 31.46
N SER A 840 8.38 -4.98 30.55
CA SER A 840 7.95 -4.62 29.19
C SER A 840 8.38 -5.73 28.24
N LEU A 841 7.42 -6.45 27.65
CA LEU A 841 7.68 -7.58 26.74
C LEU A 841 6.67 -7.51 25.58
N GLY A 842 7.20 -7.43 24.36
CA GLY A 842 6.40 -7.09 23.18
C GLY A 842 5.71 -5.74 23.35
N TRP A 843 4.42 -5.68 23.03
CA TRP A 843 3.60 -4.50 23.30
C TRP A 843 3.30 -4.31 24.79
N ARG A 844 3.01 -5.39 25.51
CA ARG A 844 2.47 -5.35 26.88
C ARG A 844 3.48 -4.86 27.92
N ARG A 845 2.95 -4.20 28.96
CA ARG A 845 3.63 -3.92 30.23
C ARG A 845 2.83 -4.58 31.33
N PHE A 846 3.46 -5.43 32.15
CA PHE A 846 2.76 -6.13 33.22
C PHE A 846 3.65 -6.34 34.45
N GLN A 847 3.03 -6.36 35.62
CA GLN A 847 3.68 -6.74 36.87
C GLN A 847 3.61 -8.26 37.02
N THR A 848 4.76 -8.90 37.30
CA THR A 848 4.84 -10.35 37.51
C THR A 848 5.78 -10.67 38.67
N ILE A 849 5.77 -11.92 39.13
CA ILE A 849 6.52 -12.41 40.28
C ILE A 849 7.54 -13.45 39.77
N PRO A 850 8.75 -13.01 39.35
CA PRO A 850 9.72 -13.89 38.69
C PRO A 850 10.44 -14.84 39.66
N LEU A 851 10.59 -16.09 39.22
CA LEU A 851 11.42 -17.11 39.87
C LEU A 851 12.76 -17.20 39.14
N TYR A 852 13.83 -16.71 39.77
CA TYR A 852 15.19 -16.74 39.22
C TYR A 852 15.90 -18.08 39.47
N SER A 853 15.65 -19.07 38.60
CA SER A 853 16.45 -20.29 38.55
C SER A 853 17.78 -20.08 37.83
N LYS A 854 18.87 -20.67 38.35
CA LYS A 854 20.11 -20.88 37.60
C LYS A 854 20.15 -22.35 37.18
N ALA A 855 20.26 -22.62 35.88
CA ALA A 855 20.49 -23.98 35.39
C ALA A 855 21.75 -24.58 36.04
N GLY A 856 21.63 -25.81 36.55
CA GLY A 856 22.78 -26.61 36.94
C GLY A 856 23.73 -26.84 35.76
N ARG A 857 25.00 -27.05 36.06
CA ARG A 857 26.00 -27.58 35.14
C ARG A 857 26.31 -29.01 35.54
#